data_AF-A0A5J5E2I9-F1
#
_entry.id   AF-A0A5J5E2I9-F1
#
_cell.length_a   1.000
_cell.length_b   1.000
_cell.length_c   1.000
_cell.angle_alpha   90.00
_cell.angle_beta   90.00
_cell.angle_gamma   90.00
#
_symmetry.space_group_name_H-M   'P 1'
#
loop_
_entity.id
_entity.type
_entity.pdbx_description
1 polymer ?
#
loop_
_entity_poly.entity_id
_entity_poly.type
_entity_poly.pdbx_seq_one_letter_code
_entity_poly.pdbx_strand_id
1 'polypeptide(L)'
;MLSINWSDVWNVIASIAPQLIAIAVVFVLALALTIGVNKKTVKNVGTRKLIHSESWLVFLVAVVVAVSMMLFGPLASLLNSATATKYELSQTTISNANKLAKEIQAEAITMLKNEDGNLPLANKKVNVFGWGSTNPVYGGTGSGSMNQNYKTTSLLDGLKEAGIETNADLSKLYTDYRADRPVVAMAEQDWTLPEVPADQYSDSLISKAKSFSDEAVVVITRVGGEGADLPTNMKAKGITYTNNSKDYEDFKDGESFLELSQTEKNMIDLVTKNFDKVTVVYNGANAFELGFVDQYPQIKSVLWCPPAGQTGFSALGDVLSGETNPSGKTSDTFIKDLTQQPSYNNFGDFKYDNMSEFPTENFEEGETSPAFVNYVEGIYVGYKYWETAADEGAINYDDYVQYPFGYGLSYTTFDQKMGDVTYSGGKVSFDVTVTNTGDKAGKDVVEVYYNPPYTNGGIEKASTNLVAFEKTKELAPGASETVKIEFDDDDMASYDSKNAKAYVLEKGDYDISIQSDSHTTIAEKTITVDDTVTYNSDSNTHNGDKTVATNVFDDATGDELGITYLSRADHFANYAKATAAPTNYTLPEDLKANFRNNSNYKASETNNDSDEMPTTGAKNGVRLADLTGKDYDDPLWNQLLDQLTFDEMDNLIAFGGYGTQAVNSIGKIALTDVDGPASLNNNFTGVGSIGFPSSTSVACTWNKDLAKQFGDGIGNMAHDMHVAGWYAPAMNIHRNAFAGRNFEYFSEDALLSGTMASQQVAGAQAKGVYAFMKHFALNDQETNRLSELNTWANEQSIREIYLKPFEMSVKEGGAGAVMSSFNYIGTEWAGSHAGLLNTVLRDEWGFRGMVLTDYFGGYGYQNADRAIRGGNDVMLATTDVTNHITDKSATSIKAMRTASHNILYTAANSWLYENGEPDVPTPIWKTITYVVWGVVAVLVIGLEFLTIQKYLKRRKQATVSIAAPAADAPAQA
;
A
#
# COMPACT_ATOMS: atom_id res chain seq x y z
N MET A 1 -4.40 7.84 -12.98
CA MET A 1 -5.56 7.29 -13.70
C MET A 1 -5.20 5.88 -14.10
N LEU A 2 -5.78 4.87 -13.45
CA LEU A 2 -5.61 3.48 -13.88
C LEU A 2 -6.11 3.36 -15.33
N SER A 3 -5.26 2.87 -16.22
CA SER A 3 -5.63 2.52 -17.58
C SER A 3 -6.75 1.47 -17.53
N ILE A 4 -7.70 1.53 -18.45
CA ILE A 4 -8.78 0.54 -18.52
C ILE A 4 -8.12 -0.83 -18.77
N ASN A 5 -8.17 -1.72 -17.78
CA ASN A 5 -7.68 -3.08 -17.93
C ASN A 5 -8.68 -3.89 -18.77
N TRP A 6 -8.19 -4.51 -19.84
CA TRP A 6 -9.03 -5.31 -20.73
C TRP A 6 -9.55 -6.59 -20.06
N SER A 7 -8.85 -7.12 -19.04
CA SER A 7 -9.36 -8.24 -18.25
C SER A 7 -10.61 -7.84 -17.46
N ASP A 8 -10.60 -6.67 -16.82
CA ASP A 8 -11.76 -6.13 -16.09
C ASP A 8 -12.93 -5.88 -17.04
N VAL A 9 -12.66 -5.31 -18.21
CA VAL A 9 -13.69 -5.15 -19.26
C VAL A 9 -14.28 -6.51 -19.66
N TRP A 10 -13.42 -7.51 -19.84
CA TRP A 10 -13.87 -8.85 -20.20
C TRP A 10 -14.68 -9.51 -19.08
N ASN A 11 -14.26 -9.36 -17.82
CA ASN A 11 -14.98 -9.87 -16.65
C ASN A 11 -16.35 -9.19 -16.50
N VAL A 12 -16.44 -7.88 -16.73
CA VAL A 12 -17.72 -7.15 -16.77
C VAL A 12 -18.61 -7.65 -17.92
N ILE A 13 -18.05 -7.95 -19.09
CA ILE A 13 -18.82 -8.52 -20.21
C ILE A 13 -19.28 -9.94 -19.88
N ALA A 14 -18.41 -10.75 -19.27
CA ALA A 14 -18.69 -12.13 -18.88
C ALA A 14 -19.81 -12.19 -17.84
N SER A 15 -19.81 -11.30 -16.85
CA SER A 15 -20.84 -11.25 -15.80
C SER A 15 -22.25 -10.93 -16.33
N ILE A 16 -22.35 -10.17 -17.43
CA ILE A 16 -23.65 -9.85 -18.08
C ILE A 16 -24.01 -10.77 -19.26
N ALA A 17 -23.16 -11.76 -19.58
CA ALA A 17 -23.35 -12.64 -20.72
C ALA A 17 -24.69 -13.43 -20.68
N PRO A 18 -25.15 -13.97 -19.53
CA PRO A 18 -26.44 -14.67 -19.47
C PRO A 18 -27.62 -13.82 -19.94
N GLN A 19 -27.65 -12.55 -19.56
CA GLN A 19 -28.71 -11.60 -19.88
C GLN A 19 -28.62 -11.18 -21.37
N LEU A 20 -27.41 -11.01 -21.91
CA LEU A 20 -27.20 -10.76 -23.35
C LEU A 20 -27.66 -11.94 -24.21
N ILE A 21 -27.37 -13.18 -23.78
CA ILE A 21 -27.83 -14.40 -24.46
C ILE A 21 -29.37 -14.47 -24.42
N ALA A 22 -30.00 -14.18 -23.28
CA ALA A 22 -31.45 -14.15 -23.17
C ALA A 22 -32.09 -13.16 -24.17
N ILE A 23 -31.52 -11.96 -24.32
CA ILE A 23 -31.97 -10.98 -25.32
C ILE A 23 -31.86 -11.56 -26.74
N ALA A 24 -30.73 -12.18 -27.08
CA ALA A 24 -30.51 -12.77 -28.40
C ALA A 24 -31.49 -13.91 -28.71
N VAL A 25 -31.78 -14.77 -27.74
CA VAL A 25 -32.77 -15.87 -27.89
C VAL A 25 -34.16 -15.30 -28.17
N VAL A 26 -34.63 -14.33 -27.37
CA VAL A 26 -35.96 -13.74 -27.57
C VAL A 26 -36.03 -12.97 -28.90
N PHE A 27 -34.94 -12.32 -29.32
CA PHE A 27 -34.85 -11.68 -30.63
C PHE A 27 -35.03 -12.68 -31.78
N VAL A 28 -34.32 -13.81 -31.73
CA VAL A 28 -34.44 -14.88 -32.74
C VAL A 28 -35.85 -15.46 -32.76
N LEU A 29 -36.48 -15.65 -31.60
CA LEU A 29 -37.88 -16.11 -31.50
C LEU A 29 -38.86 -15.10 -32.13
N ALA A 30 -38.69 -13.80 -31.86
CA ALA A 30 -39.51 -12.74 -32.46
C ALA A 30 -39.36 -12.68 -33.99
N LEU A 31 -38.13 -12.86 -34.49
CA LEU A 31 -37.84 -12.96 -35.94
C LEU A 31 -38.47 -14.21 -36.55
N ALA A 32 -38.29 -15.38 -35.93
CA ALA A 32 -38.85 -16.65 -36.39
C ALA A 32 -40.38 -16.59 -36.46
N LEU A 33 -41.04 -16.02 -35.44
CA LEU A 33 -42.48 -15.77 -35.44
C LEU A 33 -42.89 -14.80 -36.54
N THR A 34 -42.12 -13.73 -36.76
CA THR A 34 -42.40 -12.75 -37.82
C THR A 34 -42.31 -13.36 -39.22
N ILE A 35 -41.30 -14.20 -39.48
CA ILE A 35 -41.08 -14.88 -40.76
C ILE A 35 -42.09 -16.03 -40.96
N GLY A 36 -42.32 -16.82 -39.92
CA GLY A 36 -43.24 -17.95 -39.89
C GLY A 36 -44.69 -17.54 -40.09
N VAL A 37 -45.07 -16.33 -39.62
CA VAL A 37 -46.40 -15.74 -39.81
C VAL A 37 -46.41 -14.84 -41.03
N ASN A 38 -46.65 -15.42 -42.20
CA ASN A 38 -46.67 -14.73 -43.48
C ASN A 38 -47.99 -14.97 -44.25
N LYS A 39 -48.09 -14.45 -45.48
CA LYS A 39 -49.31 -14.56 -46.31
C LYS A 39 -49.71 -16.02 -46.60
N LYS A 40 -48.77 -16.97 -46.58
CA LYS A 40 -49.02 -18.39 -46.87
C LYS A 40 -49.52 -19.16 -45.65
N THR A 41 -49.07 -18.81 -44.45
CA THR A 41 -49.39 -19.51 -43.18
C THR A 41 -50.58 -18.91 -42.42
N VAL A 42 -50.73 -17.57 -42.40
CA VAL A 42 -51.86 -16.90 -41.75
C VAL A 42 -52.57 -15.99 -42.74
N LYS A 43 -53.71 -16.47 -43.28
CA LYS A 43 -54.49 -15.76 -44.31
C LYS A 43 -55.10 -14.45 -43.79
N ASN A 44 -55.54 -14.40 -42.53
CA ASN A 44 -56.13 -13.20 -41.94
C ASN A 44 -55.05 -12.12 -41.69
N VAL A 45 -55.15 -11.00 -42.41
CA VAL A 45 -54.20 -9.87 -42.32
C VAL A 45 -54.21 -9.22 -40.94
N GLY A 46 -55.37 -9.15 -40.28
CA GLY A 46 -55.52 -8.64 -38.92
C GLY A 46 -54.72 -9.49 -37.92
N THR A 47 -54.97 -10.79 -37.90
CA THR A 47 -54.29 -11.74 -37.00
C THR A 47 -52.78 -11.78 -37.23
N ARG A 48 -52.34 -11.76 -38.49
CA ARG A 48 -50.91 -11.73 -38.82
C ARG A 48 -50.21 -10.46 -38.33
N LYS A 49 -50.83 -9.29 -38.53
CA LYS A 49 -50.26 -8.02 -38.04
C LYS A 49 -50.33 -7.89 -36.52
N LEU A 50 -51.32 -8.51 -35.87
CA LEU A 50 -51.38 -8.63 -34.41
C LEU A 50 -50.18 -9.44 -33.91
N ILE A 51 -50.00 -10.67 -34.39
CA ILE A 51 -48.88 -11.55 -33.96
C ILE A 51 -47.52 -10.88 -34.18
N HIS A 52 -47.32 -10.18 -35.31
CA HIS A 52 -46.09 -9.40 -35.52
C HIS A 52 -45.89 -8.33 -34.44
N SER A 53 -46.94 -7.57 -34.12
CA SER A 53 -46.85 -6.48 -33.14
C SER A 53 -46.62 -7.04 -31.72
N GLU A 54 -47.34 -8.10 -31.33
CA GLU A 54 -47.15 -8.79 -30.05
C GLU A 54 -45.74 -9.38 -29.91
N SER A 55 -45.20 -9.99 -30.97
CA SER A 55 -43.86 -10.60 -30.93
C SER A 55 -42.78 -9.55 -30.64
N TRP A 56 -42.90 -8.36 -31.22
CA TRP A 56 -41.95 -7.26 -31.00
C TRP A 56 -42.19 -6.52 -29.68
N LEU A 57 -43.43 -6.48 -29.17
CA LEU A 57 -43.74 -5.96 -27.83
C LEU A 57 -43.19 -6.86 -26.74
N VAL A 58 -43.35 -8.19 -26.86
CA VAL A 58 -42.74 -9.16 -25.94
C VAL A 58 -41.22 -9.07 -25.97
N PHE A 59 -40.62 -8.92 -27.15
CA PHE A 59 -39.17 -8.68 -27.26
C PHE A 59 -38.74 -7.41 -26.52
N LEU A 60 -39.45 -6.29 -26.69
CA LEU A 60 -39.15 -5.05 -25.98
C LEU A 60 -39.21 -5.23 -24.46
N VAL A 61 -40.25 -5.91 -23.95
CA VAL A 61 -40.38 -6.21 -22.51
C VAL A 61 -39.22 -7.09 -22.03
N ALA A 62 -38.85 -8.13 -22.79
CA ALA A 62 -37.74 -9.00 -22.45
C ALA A 62 -36.40 -8.24 -22.40
N VAL A 63 -36.15 -7.32 -23.34
CA VAL A 63 -34.96 -6.44 -23.31
C VAL A 63 -34.95 -5.58 -22.05
N VAL A 64 -36.07 -4.96 -21.70
CA VAL A 64 -36.17 -4.10 -20.51
C VAL A 64 -35.92 -4.90 -19.24
N VAL A 65 -36.49 -6.11 -19.13
CA VAL A 65 -36.26 -7.00 -17.98
C VAL A 65 -34.79 -7.42 -17.91
N ALA A 66 -34.20 -7.86 -19.03
CA ALA A 66 -32.80 -8.30 -19.06
C ALA A 66 -31.84 -7.16 -18.70
N VAL A 67 -32.01 -5.96 -19.28
CA VAL A 67 -31.21 -4.77 -18.94
C VAL A 67 -31.40 -4.41 -17.46
N SER A 68 -32.62 -4.49 -16.94
CA SER A 68 -32.89 -4.24 -15.52
C SER A 68 -32.15 -5.23 -14.61
N MET A 69 -32.14 -6.51 -14.97
CA MET A 69 -31.40 -7.54 -14.24
C MET A 69 -29.88 -7.31 -14.30
N MET A 70 -29.34 -6.76 -15.40
CA MET A 70 -27.93 -6.37 -15.47
C MET A 70 -27.63 -5.20 -14.50
N LEU A 71 -28.42 -4.13 -14.59
CA LEU A 71 -28.21 -2.89 -13.80
C LEU A 71 -28.37 -3.10 -12.29
N PHE A 72 -29.34 -3.92 -11.87
CA PHE A 72 -29.61 -4.21 -10.46
C PHE A 72 -28.90 -5.47 -9.94
N GLY A 73 -28.23 -6.23 -10.82
CA GLY A 73 -27.40 -7.38 -10.46
C GLY A 73 -25.91 -7.03 -10.56
N PRO A 74 -25.15 -7.66 -11.48
CA PRO A 74 -23.68 -7.59 -11.51
C PRO A 74 -23.11 -6.17 -11.73
N LEU A 75 -23.89 -5.25 -12.31
CA LEU A 75 -23.42 -3.87 -12.53
C LEU A 75 -23.76 -2.91 -11.39
N ALA A 76 -24.53 -3.34 -10.38
CA ALA A 76 -25.07 -2.42 -9.38
C ALA A 76 -23.96 -1.76 -8.53
N SER A 77 -22.96 -2.54 -8.10
CA SER A 77 -21.83 -2.02 -7.31
C SER A 77 -21.04 -0.98 -8.12
N LEU A 78 -20.64 -1.33 -9.34
CA LEU A 78 -19.94 -0.42 -10.25
C LEU A 78 -20.72 0.86 -10.54
N LEU A 79 -22.03 0.77 -10.77
CA LEU A 79 -22.89 1.94 -11.02
C LEU A 79 -23.05 2.83 -9.78
N ASN A 80 -23.17 2.24 -8.59
CA ASN A 80 -23.21 3.02 -7.34
C ASN A 80 -21.92 3.82 -7.19
N SER A 81 -20.75 3.19 -7.38
CA SER A 81 -19.45 3.86 -7.27
C SER A 81 -19.24 4.91 -8.34
N ALA A 82 -19.56 4.62 -9.61
CA ALA A 82 -19.36 5.52 -10.73
C ALA A 82 -20.31 6.74 -10.74
N THR A 83 -21.46 6.64 -10.06
CA THR A 83 -22.45 7.74 -9.97
C THR A 83 -22.54 8.36 -8.58
N ALA A 84 -21.60 8.03 -7.69
CA ALA A 84 -21.50 8.63 -6.37
C ALA A 84 -21.35 10.15 -6.47
N THR A 85 -21.94 10.85 -5.50
CA THR A 85 -21.76 12.30 -5.36
C THR A 85 -20.27 12.62 -5.20
N LYS A 86 -19.80 13.65 -5.91
CA LYS A 86 -18.43 14.14 -5.79
C LYS A 86 -18.34 15.09 -4.60
N TYR A 87 -17.53 14.73 -3.62
CA TYR A 87 -17.27 15.53 -2.43
C TYR A 87 -15.84 16.08 -2.50
N GLU A 88 -15.69 17.41 -2.49
CA GLU A 88 -14.40 18.11 -2.61
C GLU A 88 -13.95 18.67 -1.26
N LEU A 89 -12.64 18.87 -1.11
CA LEU A 89 -12.08 19.44 0.12
C LEU A 89 -12.50 20.89 0.34
N SER A 90 -12.75 21.25 1.60
CA SER A 90 -12.95 22.64 1.99
C SER A 90 -11.64 23.43 1.88
N GLN A 91 -11.73 24.75 1.71
CA GLN A 91 -10.54 25.62 1.64
C GLN A 91 -9.72 25.60 2.93
N THR A 92 -10.38 25.43 4.08
CA THR A 92 -9.71 25.29 5.38
C THR A 92 -8.89 24.00 5.43
N THR A 93 -9.48 22.88 5.02
CA THR A 93 -8.79 21.58 4.95
C THR A 93 -7.59 21.63 3.99
N ILE A 94 -7.77 22.22 2.80
CA ILE A 94 -6.68 22.42 1.82
C ILE A 94 -5.53 23.24 2.43
N SER A 95 -5.84 24.36 3.08
CA SER A 95 -4.82 25.22 3.69
C SER A 95 -4.05 24.51 4.80
N ASN A 96 -4.76 23.76 5.66
CA ASN A 96 -4.14 23.03 6.76
C ASN A 96 -3.28 21.87 6.24
N ALA A 97 -3.78 21.12 5.25
CA ALA A 97 -3.04 20.03 4.64
C ALA A 97 -1.76 20.53 3.95
N ASN A 98 -1.83 21.61 3.16
CA ASN A 98 -0.63 22.17 2.53
C ASN A 98 0.41 22.65 3.55
N LYS A 99 -0.04 23.26 4.66
CA LYS A 99 0.86 23.68 5.74
C LYS A 99 1.55 22.47 6.37
N LEU A 100 0.78 21.44 6.73
CA LEU A 100 1.32 20.22 7.32
C LEU A 100 2.27 19.48 6.37
N ALA A 101 1.94 19.40 5.08
CA ALA A 101 2.81 18.81 4.07
C ALA A 101 4.19 19.49 4.02
N LYS A 102 4.21 20.83 4.09
CA LYS A 102 5.45 21.61 4.15
C LYS A 102 6.20 21.37 5.46
N GLU A 103 5.50 21.33 6.60
CA GLU A 103 6.11 21.08 7.92
C GLU A 103 6.75 19.70 8.02
N ILE A 104 6.07 18.65 7.54
CA ILE A 104 6.61 17.29 7.44
C ILE A 104 7.87 17.31 6.58
N GLN A 105 7.82 17.89 5.38
CA GLN A 105 8.99 17.89 4.49
C GLN A 105 10.16 18.70 5.08
N ALA A 106 9.89 19.80 5.78
CA ALA A 106 10.90 20.61 6.45
C ALA A 106 11.67 19.83 7.52
N GLU A 107 11.00 18.91 8.22
CA GLU A 107 11.63 18.01 9.19
C GLU A 107 12.16 16.72 8.58
N ALA A 108 11.81 16.38 7.35
CA ALA A 108 12.26 15.18 6.64
C ALA A 108 13.56 15.36 5.88
N ILE A 109 13.83 16.57 5.35
CA ILE A 109 15.05 16.85 4.60
C ILE A 109 16.26 16.62 5.52
N THR A 110 17.08 15.65 5.12
CA THR A 110 18.20 15.16 5.91
C THR A 110 19.50 15.68 5.30
N MET A 111 20.28 16.43 6.09
CA MET A 111 21.57 16.93 5.65
C MET A 111 22.64 15.88 5.96
N LEU A 112 23.19 15.27 4.91
CA LEU A 112 24.15 14.16 5.04
C LEU A 112 25.60 14.67 5.07
N LYS A 113 25.87 15.78 4.39
CA LYS A 113 27.19 16.41 4.34
C LYS A 113 27.02 17.92 4.32
N ASN A 114 27.87 18.65 5.06
CA ASN A 114 27.99 20.10 4.95
C ASN A 114 29.37 20.60 5.40
N GLU A 115 30.26 20.78 4.44
CA GLU A 115 31.63 21.27 4.63
C GLU A 115 31.74 22.75 4.28
N ASP A 116 32.75 23.41 4.83
CA ASP A 116 33.13 24.81 4.54
C ASP A 116 31.98 25.83 4.69
N GLY A 117 30.93 25.49 5.43
CA GLY A 117 29.73 26.33 5.57
C GLY A 117 29.00 26.57 4.24
N ASN A 118 29.04 25.60 3.32
CA ASN A 118 28.43 25.71 1.99
C ASN A 118 26.90 25.85 2.03
N LEU A 119 26.25 25.23 3.01
CA LEU A 119 24.86 25.52 3.37
C LEU A 119 24.75 26.15 4.77
N PRO A 120 23.80 27.08 4.98
CA PRO A 120 22.82 27.58 4.00
C PRO A 120 23.48 28.43 2.90
N LEU A 121 22.84 28.50 1.72
CA LEU A 121 23.36 29.24 0.56
C LEU A 121 23.67 30.68 0.94
N ALA A 122 24.87 31.15 0.62
CA ALA A 122 25.31 32.50 0.96
C ALA A 122 24.57 33.55 0.11
N ASN A 123 24.21 33.17 -1.12
CA ASN A 123 23.56 34.04 -2.09
C ASN A 123 22.14 33.55 -2.40
N LYS A 124 21.22 34.49 -2.68
CA LYS A 124 19.89 34.16 -3.21
C LYS A 124 19.91 33.85 -4.72
N LYS A 125 21.06 33.47 -5.29
CA LYS A 125 21.21 33.08 -6.69
C LYS A 125 21.94 31.76 -6.78
N VAL A 126 21.39 30.78 -7.48
CA VAL A 126 22.02 29.46 -7.59
C VAL A 126 21.86 28.86 -8.99
N ASN A 127 22.88 28.17 -9.47
CA ASN A 127 22.78 27.36 -10.69
C ASN A 127 22.25 25.98 -10.33
N VAL A 128 21.05 25.62 -10.81
CA VAL A 128 20.47 24.29 -10.59
C VAL A 128 20.71 23.43 -11.82
N PHE A 129 21.48 22.36 -11.62
CA PHE A 129 21.81 21.33 -12.59
C PHE A 129 21.06 20.03 -12.28
N GLY A 130 20.97 19.16 -13.28
CA GLY A 130 20.24 17.90 -13.25
C GLY A 130 18.84 18.07 -13.81
N TRP A 131 18.46 17.23 -14.78
CA TRP A 131 17.12 17.21 -15.36
C TRP A 131 16.04 16.94 -14.32
N GLY A 132 16.37 16.18 -13.27
CA GLY A 132 15.51 15.94 -12.12
C GLY A 132 15.01 17.21 -11.41
N SER A 133 15.69 18.35 -11.59
CA SER A 133 15.25 19.64 -11.02
C SER A 133 13.96 20.20 -11.65
N THR A 134 13.70 19.92 -12.94
CA THR A 134 12.48 20.35 -13.64
C THR A 134 11.39 19.28 -13.60
N ASN A 135 11.77 18.03 -13.33
CA ASN A 135 10.87 16.88 -13.26
C ASN A 135 11.10 16.07 -11.97
N PRO A 136 10.96 16.64 -10.76
CA PRO A 136 11.27 15.93 -9.53
C PRO A 136 10.28 14.79 -9.25
N VAL A 137 10.62 13.94 -8.28
CA VAL A 137 9.79 12.88 -7.75
C VAL A 137 9.06 13.38 -6.49
N TYR A 138 7.74 13.41 -6.57
CA TYR A 138 6.85 13.86 -5.49
C TYR A 138 6.33 12.71 -4.63
N GLY A 139 6.31 11.50 -5.19
CA GLY A 139 5.91 10.23 -4.59
C GLY A 139 6.19 9.11 -5.60
N GLY A 140 5.87 7.87 -5.25
CA GLY A 140 5.89 6.77 -6.22
C GLY A 140 4.63 6.74 -7.08
N THR A 141 4.50 5.68 -7.87
CA THR A 141 3.39 5.46 -8.80
C THR A 141 2.40 4.42 -8.26
N GLY A 142 1.38 4.06 -9.05
CA GLY A 142 0.38 3.06 -8.64
C GLY A 142 -0.69 3.60 -7.69
N SER A 143 -1.23 2.72 -6.85
CA SER A 143 -2.29 3.03 -5.87
C SER A 143 -1.87 4.08 -4.84
N GLY A 144 -0.57 4.20 -4.55
CA GLY A 144 0.00 5.22 -3.67
C GLY A 144 0.28 6.59 -4.31
N SER A 145 -0.09 6.79 -5.59
CA SER A 145 0.17 8.04 -6.30
C SER A 145 -0.72 9.21 -5.84
N MET A 146 -0.26 10.45 -6.08
CA MET A 146 -1.03 11.65 -5.73
C MET A 146 -2.11 11.99 -6.76
N ASN A 147 -3.09 12.77 -6.34
CA ASN A 147 -4.15 13.26 -7.21
C ASN A 147 -3.75 14.53 -8.01
N GLN A 148 -4.27 14.69 -9.23
CA GLN A 148 -4.01 15.87 -10.09
C GLN A 148 -4.94 17.07 -9.80
N ASN A 149 -5.94 16.92 -8.92
CA ASN A 149 -6.96 17.94 -8.66
C ASN A 149 -6.43 19.19 -7.95
N TYR A 150 -5.25 19.12 -7.32
CA TYR A 150 -4.64 20.24 -6.61
C TYR A 150 -3.30 20.62 -7.22
N LYS A 151 -2.94 21.88 -7.06
CA LYS A 151 -1.68 22.43 -7.56
C LYS A 151 -0.50 21.78 -6.84
N THR A 152 0.42 21.22 -7.61
CA THR A 152 1.71 20.76 -7.12
C THR A 152 2.73 21.91 -7.15
N THR A 153 3.47 22.10 -6.07
CA THR A 153 4.62 23.02 -6.01
C THR A 153 5.85 22.30 -6.54
N SER A 154 6.42 22.77 -7.65
CA SER A 154 7.65 22.19 -8.18
C SER A 154 8.86 22.49 -7.30
N LEU A 155 9.95 21.74 -7.48
CA LEU A 155 11.23 22.01 -6.81
C LEU A 155 11.69 23.46 -7.05
N LEU A 156 11.68 23.92 -8.32
CA LEU A 156 12.09 25.28 -8.66
C LEU A 156 11.12 26.35 -8.13
N ASP A 157 9.81 26.05 -8.06
CA ASP A 157 8.85 26.95 -7.41
C ASP A 157 9.13 27.09 -5.92
N GLY A 158 9.46 25.99 -5.22
CA GLY A 158 9.83 26.02 -3.80
C GLY A 158 11.08 26.88 -3.53
N LEU A 159 12.10 26.76 -4.37
CA LEU A 159 13.28 27.64 -4.30
C LEU A 159 12.89 29.12 -4.50
N LYS A 160 12.04 29.40 -5.49
CA LYS A 160 11.56 30.75 -5.78
C LYS A 160 10.72 31.34 -4.63
N GLU A 161 9.90 30.53 -3.99
CA GLU A 161 9.11 30.92 -2.81
C GLU A 161 10.01 31.34 -1.64
N ALA A 162 11.15 30.67 -1.45
CA ALA A 162 12.20 31.05 -0.48
C ALA A 162 13.06 32.25 -0.93
N GLY A 163 12.70 32.89 -2.06
CA GLY A 163 13.40 34.03 -2.63
C GLY A 163 14.72 33.68 -3.33
N ILE A 164 14.96 32.40 -3.65
CA ILE A 164 16.14 31.96 -4.42
C ILE A 164 15.83 32.12 -5.91
N GLU A 165 16.66 32.91 -6.60
CA GLU A 165 16.62 33.07 -8.05
C GLU A 165 17.47 31.99 -8.71
N THR A 166 16.87 31.25 -9.65
CA THR A 166 17.54 30.19 -10.40
C THR A 166 17.90 30.64 -11.81
N ASN A 167 18.92 30.02 -12.40
CA ASN A 167 19.34 30.31 -13.76
C ASN A 167 18.33 29.74 -14.79
N ALA A 168 17.50 30.60 -15.36
CA ALA A 168 16.45 30.22 -16.30
C ALA A 168 16.97 29.58 -17.61
N ASP A 169 18.21 29.88 -18.04
CA ASP A 169 18.80 29.24 -19.23
C ASP A 169 19.08 27.74 -18.96
N LEU A 170 19.44 27.36 -17.72
CA LEU A 170 19.60 25.95 -17.33
C LEU A 170 18.26 25.23 -17.24
N SER A 171 17.27 25.81 -16.57
CA SER A 171 15.93 25.21 -16.50
C SER A 171 15.33 25.02 -17.90
N LYS A 172 15.55 25.99 -18.80
CA LYS A 172 15.13 25.89 -20.20
C LYS A 172 15.82 24.75 -20.94
N LEU A 173 17.13 24.56 -20.75
CA LEU A 173 17.87 23.44 -21.34
C LEU A 173 17.21 22.09 -20.98
N TYR A 174 16.89 21.88 -19.70
CA TYR A 174 16.26 20.63 -19.25
C TYR A 174 14.85 20.44 -19.80
N THR A 175 14.01 21.49 -19.78
CA THR A 175 12.65 21.39 -20.32
C THR A 175 12.62 21.22 -21.84
N ASP A 176 13.59 21.80 -22.56
CA ASP A 176 13.73 21.63 -24.02
C ASP A 176 14.27 20.23 -24.36
N TYR A 177 15.12 19.65 -23.50
CA TYR A 177 15.64 18.30 -23.67
C TYR A 177 14.53 17.26 -23.47
N ARG A 178 13.81 17.32 -22.35
CA ARG A 178 12.63 16.50 -22.10
C ARG A 178 11.71 17.13 -21.05
N ALA A 179 10.41 17.23 -21.36
CA ALA A 179 9.43 17.86 -20.49
C ALA A 179 8.65 16.87 -19.60
N ASP A 180 8.68 15.58 -19.91
CA ASP A 180 7.95 14.52 -19.23
C ASP A 180 8.90 13.50 -18.59
N ARG A 181 8.46 12.91 -17.49
CA ARG A 181 9.14 11.80 -16.83
C ARG A 181 8.71 10.44 -17.43
N PRO A 182 9.64 9.53 -17.73
CA PRO A 182 9.35 8.13 -18.02
C PRO A 182 8.41 7.50 -16.99
N VAL A 183 7.50 6.65 -17.47
CA VAL A 183 6.48 6.01 -16.62
C VAL A 183 7.04 4.71 -16.07
N VAL A 184 7.01 4.56 -14.74
CA VAL A 184 7.24 3.30 -14.04
C VAL A 184 5.96 2.95 -13.30
N ALA A 185 5.16 2.04 -13.83
CA ALA A 185 3.89 1.61 -13.27
C ALA A 185 3.58 0.17 -13.69
N MET A 186 2.54 -0.43 -13.09
CA MET A 186 2.14 -1.83 -13.33
C MET A 186 2.00 -2.22 -14.82
N ALA A 187 1.55 -1.29 -15.69
CA ALA A 187 1.32 -1.56 -17.11
C ALA A 187 2.44 -1.07 -18.05
N GLU A 188 3.35 -0.23 -17.57
CA GLU A 188 4.41 0.38 -18.38
C GLU A 188 5.62 0.68 -17.50
N GLN A 189 6.79 0.16 -17.88
CA GLN A 189 8.04 0.33 -17.14
C GLN A 189 9.14 0.84 -18.07
N ASP A 190 9.28 2.16 -18.18
CA ASP A 190 10.40 2.85 -18.82
C ASP A 190 11.33 3.41 -17.74
N TRP A 191 12.48 2.76 -17.57
CA TRP A 191 13.50 3.11 -16.57
C TRP A 191 14.50 4.15 -17.08
N THR A 192 14.25 4.76 -18.25
CA THR A 192 15.10 5.82 -18.79
C THR A 192 15.33 6.91 -17.73
N LEU A 193 16.57 7.37 -17.62
CA LEU A 193 16.96 8.50 -16.78
C LEU A 193 17.35 9.65 -17.69
N PRO A 194 16.39 10.51 -18.10
CA PRO A 194 16.71 11.60 -19.01
C PRO A 194 17.69 12.53 -18.32
N GLU A 195 18.88 12.68 -18.88
CA GLU A 195 19.86 13.66 -18.45
C GLU A 195 20.58 14.21 -19.67
N VAL A 196 20.90 15.51 -19.64
CA VAL A 196 21.51 16.18 -20.78
C VAL A 196 22.98 15.77 -20.87
N PRO A 197 23.46 15.24 -22.01
CA PRO A 197 24.88 14.96 -22.21
C PRO A 197 25.75 16.21 -22.01
N ALA A 198 26.88 16.05 -21.33
CA ALA A 198 27.76 17.16 -20.94
C ALA A 198 28.24 18.04 -22.13
N ASP A 199 28.34 17.49 -23.34
CA ASP A 199 28.74 18.20 -24.56
C ASP A 199 27.64 19.11 -25.14
N GLN A 200 26.39 18.95 -24.70
CA GLN A 200 25.27 19.81 -25.08
C GLN A 200 25.17 21.09 -24.22
N TYR A 201 25.93 21.15 -23.12
CA TYR A 201 26.09 22.39 -22.36
C TYR A 201 27.07 23.31 -23.09
N SER A 202 26.54 24.29 -23.83
CA SER A 202 27.39 25.23 -24.57
C SER A 202 28.36 26.01 -23.65
N ASP A 203 29.55 26.33 -24.14
CA ASP A 203 30.52 27.18 -23.43
C ASP A 203 29.91 28.51 -22.98
N SER A 204 28.99 29.06 -23.78
CA SER A 204 28.26 30.28 -23.44
C SER A 204 27.32 30.07 -22.24
N LEU A 205 26.62 28.94 -22.18
CA LEU A 205 25.74 28.60 -21.05
C LEU A 205 26.54 28.46 -19.76
N ILE A 206 27.65 27.72 -19.78
CA ILE A 206 28.51 27.56 -18.59
C ILE A 206 29.14 28.90 -18.18
N SER A 207 29.61 29.71 -19.13
CA SER A 207 30.15 31.05 -18.82
C SER A 207 29.12 31.97 -18.19
N LYS A 208 27.87 31.93 -18.66
CA LYS A 208 26.74 32.64 -18.05
C LYS A 208 26.42 32.09 -16.66
N ALA A 209 26.42 30.78 -16.48
CA ALA A 209 26.17 30.15 -15.18
C ALA A 209 27.19 30.60 -14.12
N LYS A 210 28.49 30.60 -14.46
CA LYS A 210 29.55 31.12 -13.59
C LYS A 210 29.42 32.63 -13.29
N SER A 211 28.86 33.38 -14.22
CA SER A 211 28.58 34.81 -14.03
C SER A 211 27.31 35.04 -13.17
N PHE A 212 26.41 34.06 -13.14
CA PHE A 212 25.14 34.14 -12.44
C PHE A 212 25.29 33.85 -10.93
N SER A 213 26.05 32.81 -10.58
CA SER A 213 26.39 32.44 -9.20
C SER A 213 27.65 31.57 -9.16
N ASP A 214 28.39 31.60 -8.06
CA ASP A 214 29.47 30.67 -7.73
C ASP A 214 28.98 29.37 -7.06
N GLU A 215 27.70 29.32 -6.68
CA GLU A 215 27.05 28.16 -6.07
C GLU A 215 26.29 27.33 -7.11
N ALA A 216 26.42 26.00 -7.00
CA ALA A 216 25.72 25.04 -7.84
C ALA A 216 24.96 24.01 -6.99
N VAL A 217 23.74 23.69 -7.41
CA VAL A 217 22.94 22.59 -6.86
C VAL A 217 22.78 21.55 -7.96
N VAL A 218 23.13 20.30 -7.69
CA VAL A 218 22.93 19.15 -8.60
C VAL A 218 21.80 18.30 -8.05
N VAL A 219 20.75 18.07 -8.84
CA VAL A 219 19.60 17.24 -8.44
C VAL A 219 19.66 15.89 -9.13
N ILE A 220 19.77 14.81 -8.34
CA ILE A 220 19.69 13.42 -8.79
C ILE A 220 18.34 12.85 -8.34
N THR A 221 17.61 12.20 -9.24
CA THR A 221 16.26 11.69 -8.95
C THR A 221 16.10 10.21 -9.26
N ARG A 222 15.44 9.46 -8.38
CA ARG A 222 15.03 8.07 -8.61
C ARG A 222 13.58 7.88 -8.18
N VAL A 223 12.84 7.11 -8.98
CA VAL A 223 11.41 6.82 -8.76
C VAL A 223 11.24 5.32 -8.50
N GLY A 224 10.40 4.99 -7.52
CA GLY A 224 9.87 3.64 -7.32
C GLY A 224 8.39 3.57 -7.70
N GLY A 225 7.88 2.37 -7.85
CA GLY A 225 6.51 2.16 -8.30
C GLY A 225 5.96 0.80 -7.95
N GLU A 226 4.63 0.72 -7.94
CA GLU A 226 3.89 -0.51 -7.79
C GLU A 226 3.99 -1.39 -9.06
N GLY A 227 4.17 -2.70 -8.87
CA GLY A 227 4.25 -3.72 -9.91
C GLY A 227 5.65 -3.92 -10.49
N ALA A 228 6.68 -3.25 -9.96
CA ALA A 228 8.06 -3.38 -10.43
C ALA A 228 9.09 -3.03 -9.37
N ASP A 229 10.05 -3.93 -9.12
CA ASP A 229 11.25 -3.56 -8.37
C ASP A 229 12.24 -2.80 -9.24
N LEU A 230 13.07 -2.00 -8.59
CA LEU A 230 14.11 -1.22 -9.26
C LEU A 230 15.15 -2.16 -9.86
N PRO A 231 15.58 -1.96 -11.12
CA PRO A 231 16.53 -2.86 -11.77
C PRO A 231 17.87 -2.94 -11.03
N THR A 232 18.24 -4.14 -10.61
CA THR A 232 19.58 -4.45 -10.07
C THR A 232 20.64 -4.49 -11.17
N ASN A 233 20.24 -4.64 -12.43
CA ASN A 233 21.10 -4.49 -13.60
C ASN A 233 20.33 -3.82 -14.75
N MET A 234 20.74 -2.62 -15.12
CA MET A 234 20.11 -1.81 -16.17
C MET A 234 20.27 -2.38 -17.58
N LYS A 235 21.17 -3.36 -17.77
CA LYS A 235 21.37 -4.08 -19.04
C LYS A 235 20.64 -5.42 -19.09
N ALA A 236 19.92 -5.79 -18.04
CA ALA A 236 19.16 -7.03 -18.00
C ALA A 236 18.09 -7.09 -19.10
N LYS A 237 17.77 -8.30 -19.55
CA LYS A 237 16.72 -8.52 -20.55
C LYS A 237 15.37 -8.11 -19.98
N GLY A 238 14.59 -7.34 -20.74
CA GLY A 238 13.26 -6.87 -20.34
C GLY A 238 13.25 -5.46 -19.75
N ILE A 239 14.42 -4.90 -19.42
CA ILE A 239 14.55 -3.51 -19.00
C ILE A 239 14.45 -2.58 -20.21
N THR A 240 13.48 -1.66 -20.17
CA THR A 240 13.36 -0.57 -21.15
C THR A 240 14.18 0.62 -20.66
N TYR A 241 15.24 0.96 -21.41
CA TYR A 241 16.10 2.10 -21.13
C TYR A 241 16.63 2.71 -22.45
N THR A 242 16.57 4.04 -22.55
CA THR A 242 17.15 4.79 -23.68
C THR A 242 18.40 5.53 -23.23
N ASN A 243 19.56 5.23 -23.83
CA ASN A 243 20.80 5.96 -23.58
C ASN A 243 20.66 7.45 -23.96
N ASN A 244 21.15 8.33 -23.10
CA ASN A 244 21.14 9.78 -23.32
C ASN A 244 22.13 10.23 -24.41
N SER A 245 23.16 9.42 -24.69
CA SER A 245 24.21 9.68 -25.68
C SER A 245 24.28 8.59 -26.75
N LYS A 246 24.78 8.95 -27.93
CA LYS A 246 25.13 8.00 -29.00
C LYS A 246 26.58 7.54 -28.93
N ASP A 247 27.41 8.26 -28.18
CA ASP A 247 28.85 8.06 -28.14
C ASP A 247 29.29 7.14 -26.98
N TYR A 248 28.42 6.94 -26.00
CA TYR A 248 28.64 6.06 -24.85
C TYR A 248 27.31 5.54 -24.31
N GLU A 249 27.37 4.41 -23.60
CA GLU A 249 26.22 3.87 -22.87
C GLU A 249 26.18 4.46 -21.45
N ASP A 250 24.98 4.64 -20.92
CA ASP A 250 24.78 5.17 -19.57
C ASP A 250 25.11 4.17 -18.47
N PHE A 251 24.88 2.89 -18.75
CA PHE A 251 25.11 1.80 -17.81
C PHE A 251 25.90 0.70 -18.47
N LYS A 252 26.84 0.13 -17.72
CA LYS A 252 27.53 -1.11 -18.04
C LYS A 252 26.75 -2.30 -17.50
N ASP A 253 27.08 -3.49 -18.00
CA ASP A 253 26.49 -4.72 -17.46
C ASP A 253 26.87 -4.88 -15.97
N GLY A 254 25.86 -5.06 -15.13
CA GLY A 254 25.99 -5.14 -13.68
C GLY A 254 25.80 -3.81 -12.92
N GLU A 255 25.71 -2.67 -13.61
CA GLU A 255 25.36 -1.40 -12.96
C GLU A 255 23.82 -1.29 -12.82
N SER A 256 23.37 -0.83 -11.65
CA SER A 256 21.99 -0.80 -11.21
C SER A 256 21.31 0.57 -11.37
N PHE A 257 20.00 0.62 -11.19
CA PHE A 257 19.23 1.87 -11.22
C PHE A 257 19.58 2.81 -10.05
N LEU A 258 20.13 2.29 -8.95
CA LEU A 258 20.50 3.06 -7.75
C LEU A 258 21.96 3.51 -7.75
N GLU A 259 22.59 3.51 -8.93
CA GLU A 259 23.88 4.10 -9.22
C GLU A 259 23.74 5.31 -10.16
N LEU A 260 24.78 6.14 -10.26
CA LEU A 260 24.84 7.21 -11.25
C LEU A 260 25.02 6.63 -12.67
N SER A 261 24.23 7.13 -13.61
CA SER A 261 24.47 6.90 -15.04
C SER A 261 25.75 7.58 -15.51
N GLN A 262 26.32 7.13 -16.62
CA GLN A 262 27.50 7.78 -17.22
C GLN A 262 27.20 9.23 -17.61
N THR A 263 26.01 9.56 -18.09
CA THR A 263 25.65 10.97 -18.35
C THR A 263 25.56 11.80 -17.07
N GLU A 264 25.02 11.26 -15.96
CA GLU A 264 25.02 11.97 -14.66
C GLU A 264 26.44 12.18 -14.12
N LYS A 265 27.31 11.15 -14.20
CA LYS A 265 28.75 11.25 -13.87
C LYS A 265 29.42 12.38 -14.68
N ASN A 266 29.18 12.42 -16.00
CA ASN A 266 29.73 13.45 -16.88
C ASN A 266 29.21 14.87 -16.54
N MET A 267 27.94 15.00 -16.14
CA MET A 267 27.38 16.26 -15.67
C MET A 267 28.07 16.70 -14.36
N ILE A 268 28.26 15.80 -13.40
CA ILE A 268 28.94 16.10 -12.14
C ILE A 268 30.39 16.53 -12.41
N ASP A 269 31.11 15.84 -13.31
CA ASP A 269 32.46 16.26 -13.75
C ASP A 269 32.45 17.68 -14.34
N LEU A 270 31.46 17.99 -15.19
CA LEU A 270 31.31 19.31 -15.78
C LEU A 270 31.05 20.39 -14.72
N VAL A 271 30.16 20.13 -13.76
CA VAL A 271 29.81 21.07 -12.68
C VAL A 271 31.01 21.28 -11.76
N THR A 272 31.60 20.21 -11.24
CA THR A 272 32.72 20.28 -10.28
C THR A 272 34.02 20.84 -10.89
N LYS A 273 34.18 20.76 -12.22
CA LYS A 273 35.25 21.49 -12.94
C LYS A 273 35.06 23.01 -12.96
N ASN A 274 33.82 23.49 -12.82
CA ASN A 274 33.46 24.90 -13.00
C ASN A 274 33.06 25.63 -11.71
N PHE A 275 32.66 24.89 -10.68
CA PHE A 275 32.15 25.39 -9.41
C PHE A 275 32.81 24.63 -8.25
N ASP A 276 33.25 25.37 -7.22
CA ASP A 276 33.89 24.80 -6.02
C ASP A 276 32.90 24.60 -4.85
N LYS A 277 31.70 25.16 -4.98
CA LYS A 277 30.60 25.13 -4.00
C LYS A 277 29.41 24.37 -4.57
N VAL A 278 29.49 23.04 -4.51
CA VAL A 278 28.47 22.16 -5.07
C VAL A 278 27.67 21.50 -3.94
N THR A 279 26.35 21.65 -4.02
CA THR A 279 25.38 20.92 -3.20
C THR A 279 24.73 19.84 -4.05
N VAL A 280 24.77 18.58 -3.61
CA VAL A 280 23.97 17.50 -4.21
C VAL A 280 22.65 17.39 -3.46
N VAL A 281 21.54 17.32 -4.18
CA VAL A 281 20.22 16.98 -3.67
C VAL A 281 19.81 15.65 -4.28
N TYR A 282 19.69 14.62 -3.45
CA TYR A 282 19.10 13.35 -3.86
C TYR A 282 17.60 13.38 -3.58
N ASN A 283 16.78 13.17 -4.63
CA ASN A 283 15.34 13.08 -4.54
C ASN A 283 14.84 11.70 -5.02
N GLY A 284 14.73 10.80 -4.06
CA GLY A 284 14.20 9.44 -4.18
C GLY A 284 13.94 8.89 -2.78
N ALA A 285 13.15 7.82 -2.69
CA ALA A 285 12.84 7.18 -1.41
C ALA A 285 13.82 6.08 -1.03
N ASN A 286 14.32 5.33 -2.02
CA ASN A 286 15.23 4.23 -1.82
C ASN A 286 16.63 4.72 -1.42
N ALA A 287 17.35 3.97 -0.59
CA ALA A 287 18.77 4.21 -0.36
C ALA A 287 19.54 4.19 -1.70
N PHE A 288 20.39 5.19 -1.94
CA PHE A 288 21.15 5.36 -3.19
C PHE A 288 22.64 5.28 -2.92
N GLU A 289 23.43 4.79 -3.88
CA GLU A 289 24.89 4.73 -3.73
C GLU A 289 25.51 6.12 -3.79
N LEU A 290 25.64 6.76 -2.63
CA LEU A 290 26.20 8.09 -2.48
C LEU A 290 27.73 8.11 -2.35
N GLY A 291 28.42 6.97 -2.41
CA GLY A 291 29.87 6.89 -2.24
C GLY A 291 30.69 7.71 -3.26
N PHE A 292 30.10 8.09 -4.40
CA PHE A 292 30.76 8.97 -5.38
C PHE A 292 31.04 10.37 -4.82
N VAL A 293 30.29 10.86 -3.81
CA VAL A 293 30.44 12.24 -3.32
C VAL A 293 31.81 12.50 -2.70
N ASP A 294 32.47 11.46 -2.21
CA ASP A 294 33.82 11.53 -1.64
C ASP A 294 34.92 11.64 -2.70
N GLN A 295 34.58 11.35 -3.97
CA GLN A 295 35.49 11.47 -5.10
C GLN A 295 35.61 12.93 -5.61
N TYR A 296 34.68 13.81 -5.17
CA TYR A 296 34.58 15.19 -5.63
C TYR A 296 34.71 16.17 -4.45
N PRO A 297 35.89 16.75 -4.19
CA PRO A 297 36.08 17.69 -3.09
C PRO A 297 35.28 19.00 -3.24
N GLN A 298 34.76 19.29 -4.43
CA GLN A 298 33.85 20.42 -4.69
C GLN A 298 32.41 20.16 -4.23
N ILE A 299 32.04 18.89 -4.01
CA ILE A 299 30.75 18.53 -3.38
C ILE A 299 30.90 18.76 -1.89
N LYS A 300 30.47 19.95 -1.47
CA LYS A 300 30.55 20.43 -0.09
C LYS A 300 29.32 20.08 0.73
N SER A 301 28.17 19.94 0.10
CA SER A 301 26.94 19.55 0.81
C SER A 301 26.19 18.45 0.08
N VAL A 302 25.52 17.60 0.85
CA VAL A 302 24.62 16.56 0.36
C VAL A 302 23.33 16.64 1.18
N LEU A 303 22.20 16.83 0.51
CA LEU A 303 20.87 16.75 1.11
C LEU A 303 20.13 15.56 0.52
N TRP A 304 19.56 14.73 1.39
CA TRP A 304 18.51 13.82 0.99
C TRP A 304 17.16 14.51 1.16
N CYS A 305 16.42 14.63 0.06
CA CYS A 305 15.07 15.18 0.00
C CYS A 305 14.12 14.09 -0.51
N PRO A 306 13.63 13.20 0.37
CA PRO A 306 12.70 12.16 -0.03
C PRO A 306 11.40 12.76 -0.61
N PRO A 307 10.57 11.96 -1.29
CA PRO A 307 9.45 12.48 -2.08
C PRO A 307 8.51 13.39 -1.28
N ALA A 308 8.31 14.61 -1.81
CA ALA A 308 7.81 15.74 -1.03
C ALA A 308 6.28 15.93 -1.02
N GLY A 309 5.52 15.01 -1.62
CA GLY A 309 4.08 15.19 -1.80
C GLY A 309 3.78 16.40 -2.70
N GLN A 310 2.55 16.90 -2.65
CA GLN A 310 2.10 17.97 -3.55
C GLN A 310 2.76 19.33 -3.26
N THR A 311 3.02 19.66 -1.99
CA THR A 311 3.46 21.01 -1.61
C THR A 311 4.72 21.05 -0.75
N GLY A 312 5.35 19.89 -0.47
CA GLY A 312 6.53 19.84 0.40
C GLY A 312 7.78 20.47 -0.19
N PHE A 313 7.92 20.62 -1.51
CA PHE A 313 9.14 21.20 -2.11
C PHE A 313 9.42 22.65 -1.70
N SER A 314 8.42 23.40 -1.21
CA SER A 314 8.66 24.70 -0.56
C SER A 314 9.68 24.58 0.58
N ALA A 315 9.68 23.48 1.33
CA ALA A 315 10.61 23.24 2.42
C ALA A 315 12.08 23.12 1.96
N LEU A 316 12.33 22.60 0.75
CA LEU A 316 13.69 22.53 0.21
C LEU A 316 14.27 23.93 -0.02
N GLY A 317 13.45 24.88 -0.50
CA GLY A 317 13.86 26.28 -0.62
C GLY A 317 14.21 26.90 0.75
N ASP A 318 13.38 26.63 1.76
CA ASP A 318 13.59 27.14 3.12
C ASP A 318 14.87 26.57 3.74
N VAL A 319 15.13 25.27 3.58
CA VAL A 319 16.37 24.63 4.05
C VAL A 319 17.58 25.23 3.34
N LEU A 320 17.60 25.22 2.01
CA LEU A 320 18.72 25.75 1.23
C LEU A 320 19.02 27.22 1.56
N SER A 321 18.00 28.02 1.89
CA SER A 321 18.18 29.41 2.26
C SER A 321 18.48 29.68 3.73
N GLY A 322 18.42 28.65 4.58
CA GLY A 322 18.61 28.76 6.03
C GLY A 322 17.43 29.36 6.78
N GLU A 323 16.26 29.49 6.14
CA GLU A 323 15.01 29.83 6.83
C GLU A 323 14.56 28.68 7.73
N THR A 324 14.75 27.44 7.26
CA THR A 324 14.57 26.22 8.07
C THR A 324 15.94 25.63 8.36
N ASN A 325 16.19 25.29 9.63
CA ASN A 325 17.33 24.47 10.01
C ASN A 325 16.96 22.98 9.82
N PRO A 326 17.67 22.21 8.96
CA PRO A 326 17.37 20.80 8.77
C PRO A 326 17.52 20.03 10.08
N SER A 327 16.60 19.09 10.28
CA SER A 327 16.54 18.22 11.46
C SER A 327 16.05 16.81 11.11
N GLY A 328 16.10 16.44 9.83
CA GLY A 328 15.82 15.09 9.39
C GLY A 328 16.97 14.16 9.72
N LYS A 329 16.64 12.89 9.95
CA LYS A 329 17.59 11.79 10.15
C LYS A 329 17.28 10.69 9.14
N THR A 330 18.27 9.91 8.73
CA THR A 330 18.05 8.82 7.78
C THR A 330 17.08 7.77 8.36
N SER A 331 16.14 7.31 7.53
CA SER A 331 15.28 6.16 7.85
C SER A 331 15.91 4.82 7.45
N ASP A 332 16.95 4.83 6.62
CA ASP A 332 17.62 3.63 6.10
C ASP A 332 19.12 3.84 6.08
N THR A 333 19.88 2.74 6.12
CA THR A 333 21.34 2.77 6.01
C THR A 333 21.75 3.00 4.54
N PHE A 334 22.56 4.02 4.28
CA PHE A 334 23.15 4.25 2.96
C PHE A 334 24.50 3.56 2.88
N ILE A 335 24.60 2.47 2.13
CA ILE A 335 25.86 1.76 1.90
C ILE A 335 26.50 2.15 0.56
N LYS A 336 27.79 1.86 0.44
CA LYS A 336 28.62 2.23 -0.71
C LYS A 336 28.43 1.33 -1.94
N ASP A 337 28.04 0.07 -1.71
CA ASP A 337 27.79 -0.94 -2.75
C ASP A 337 26.57 -1.78 -2.33
N LEU A 338 25.44 -1.55 -2.99
CA LEU A 338 24.16 -2.20 -2.72
C LEU A 338 24.18 -3.70 -3.03
N THR A 339 25.16 -4.19 -3.79
CA THR A 339 25.33 -5.63 -4.06
C THR A 339 25.86 -6.41 -2.85
N GLN A 340 26.39 -5.71 -1.83
CA GLN A 340 26.89 -6.32 -0.59
C GLN A 340 25.81 -6.54 0.46
N GLN A 341 24.56 -6.10 0.23
CA GLN A 341 23.46 -6.34 1.18
C GLN A 341 23.24 -7.86 1.39
N PRO A 342 23.01 -8.32 2.63
CA PRO A 342 22.74 -9.74 2.89
C PRO A 342 21.57 -10.32 2.09
N SER A 343 20.56 -9.49 1.79
CA SER A 343 19.36 -9.87 1.04
C SER A 343 19.56 -9.87 -0.49
N TYR A 344 20.66 -9.32 -1.01
CA TYR A 344 20.83 -9.04 -2.46
C TYR A 344 20.63 -10.26 -3.35
N ASN A 345 21.25 -11.40 -3.02
CA ASN A 345 21.12 -12.62 -3.83
C ASN A 345 19.81 -13.39 -3.60
N ASN A 346 19.01 -12.99 -2.61
CA ASN A 346 17.72 -13.59 -2.28
C ASN A 346 16.60 -12.53 -2.40
N PHE A 347 16.72 -11.71 -3.44
CA PHE A 347 15.75 -10.74 -3.92
C PHE A 347 15.72 -10.83 -5.45
N GLY A 348 14.55 -10.99 -6.06
CA GLY A 348 14.38 -11.09 -7.51
C GLY A 348 13.42 -12.19 -7.97
N ASP A 349 13.60 -12.61 -9.23
CA ASP A 349 12.71 -13.55 -9.92
C ASP A 349 13.18 -15.01 -9.80
N PHE A 350 12.61 -15.76 -8.86
CA PHE A 350 12.88 -17.19 -8.66
C PHE A 350 11.61 -18.04 -8.85
N LYS A 351 11.46 -18.66 -10.03
CA LYS A 351 10.29 -19.51 -10.35
C LYS A 351 10.58 -20.99 -10.11
N TYR A 352 9.63 -21.72 -9.51
CA TYR A 352 9.79 -23.16 -9.31
C TYR A 352 9.76 -23.93 -10.64
N ASP A 353 10.60 -24.96 -10.77
CA ASP A 353 10.70 -25.79 -11.97
C ASP A 353 9.71 -26.96 -12.01
N ASN A 354 9.04 -27.24 -10.90
CA ASN A 354 8.13 -28.38 -10.72
C ASN A 354 6.71 -27.98 -10.26
N MET A 355 6.26 -26.75 -10.52
CA MET A 355 4.95 -26.26 -10.07
C MET A 355 3.99 -25.88 -11.19
N SER A 356 4.23 -26.37 -12.41
CA SER A 356 3.44 -26.01 -13.61
C SER A 356 1.95 -26.41 -13.55
N GLU A 357 1.58 -27.36 -12.68
CA GLU A 357 0.20 -27.78 -12.44
C GLU A 357 -0.61 -26.80 -11.57
N PHE A 358 0.05 -25.77 -11.02
CA PHE A 358 -0.56 -24.68 -10.27
C PHE A 358 -0.42 -23.37 -11.06
N PRO A 359 -0.93 -23.26 -12.29
CA PRO A 359 -0.77 -22.03 -13.07
C PRO A 359 -1.57 -20.90 -12.43
N THR A 360 -1.01 -19.70 -12.50
CA THR A 360 -1.74 -18.45 -12.24
C THR A 360 -1.79 -17.63 -13.51
N GLU A 361 -2.87 -16.86 -13.66
CA GLU A 361 -3.00 -15.89 -14.73
C GLU A 361 -3.29 -14.53 -14.09
N ASN A 362 -2.40 -13.57 -14.30
CA ASN A 362 -2.57 -12.21 -13.80
C ASN A 362 -2.26 -11.18 -14.89
N PHE A 363 -2.65 -9.93 -14.65
CA PHE A 363 -2.53 -8.86 -15.64
C PHE A 363 -1.12 -8.25 -15.72
N GLU A 364 -0.23 -8.54 -14.76
CA GLU A 364 1.15 -8.04 -14.72
C GLU A 364 2.07 -8.94 -15.55
N GLU A 365 1.95 -10.26 -15.42
CA GLU A 365 2.83 -11.26 -16.03
C GLU A 365 2.16 -12.19 -17.06
N GLY A 366 0.82 -12.24 -17.13
CA GLY A 366 0.09 -13.24 -17.91
C GLY A 366 0.03 -14.60 -17.19
N GLU A 367 0.12 -15.70 -17.95
CA GLU A 367 0.20 -17.06 -17.40
C GLU A 367 1.61 -17.31 -16.83
N THR A 368 1.69 -17.67 -15.56
CA THR A 368 2.94 -17.87 -14.81
C THR A 368 2.84 -19.07 -13.86
N SER A 369 3.94 -19.40 -13.19
CA SER A 369 4.05 -20.49 -12.21
C SER A 369 4.51 -19.95 -10.86
N PRO A 370 4.22 -20.65 -9.74
CA PRO A 370 4.65 -20.26 -8.41
C PRO A 370 6.12 -19.86 -8.34
N ALA A 371 6.38 -18.78 -7.61
CA ALA A 371 7.70 -18.26 -7.35
C ALA A 371 8.09 -18.40 -5.87
N PHE A 372 9.33 -18.08 -5.53
CA PHE A 372 9.77 -18.03 -4.13
C PHE A 372 10.79 -16.93 -3.87
N VAL A 373 10.98 -16.63 -2.58
CA VAL A 373 12.05 -15.78 -2.07
C VAL A 373 12.45 -16.26 -0.67
N ASN A 374 13.73 -16.12 -0.31
CA ASN A 374 14.25 -16.59 0.97
C ASN A 374 14.75 -15.42 1.81
N TYR A 375 14.19 -15.20 2.99
CA TYR A 375 14.60 -14.15 3.92
C TYR A 375 15.74 -14.67 4.81
N VAL A 376 16.85 -15.03 4.15
CA VAL A 376 18.00 -15.70 4.75
C VAL A 376 18.72 -14.85 5.79
N GLU A 377 18.62 -13.53 5.70
CA GLU A 377 19.23 -12.59 6.63
C GLU A 377 18.58 -12.62 8.03
N GLY A 378 17.39 -13.21 8.18
CA GLY A 378 16.71 -13.32 9.47
C GLY A 378 16.45 -11.94 10.08
N ILE A 379 16.92 -11.71 11.31
CA ILE A 379 16.77 -10.42 12.00
C ILE A 379 17.79 -9.36 11.57
N TYR A 380 18.80 -9.73 10.78
CA TYR A 380 19.91 -8.86 10.37
C TYR A 380 19.56 -8.04 9.12
N VAL A 381 18.49 -7.24 9.22
CA VAL A 381 18.04 -6.32 8.17
C VAL A 381 18.61 -4.92 8.42
N GLY A 382 19.13 -4.25 7.37
CA GLY A 382 19.63 -2.89 7.48
C GLY A 382 20.80 -2.73 8.45
N TYR A 383 20.79 -1.66 9.26
CA TYR A 383 21.81 -1.36 10.26
C TYR A 383 22.07 -2.53 11.23
N LYS A 384 21.05 -3.35 11.53
CA LYS A 384 21.21 -4.52 12.40
C LYS A 384 22.28 -5.48 11.89
N TYR A 385 22.44 -5.63 10.56
CA TYR A 385 23.55 -6.40 10.01
C TYR A 385 24.88 -5.64 10.13
N TRP A 386 24.93 -4.40 9.62
CA TRP A 386 26.19 -3.67 9.49
C TRP A 386 26.85 -3.36 10.83
N GLU A 387 26.07 -2.94 11.83
CA GLU A 387 26.57 -2.70 13.19
C GLU A 387 27.03 -4.00 13.85
N THR A 388 26.24 -5.08 13.73
CA THR A 388 26.59 -6.37 14.35
C THR A 388 27.82 -7.00 13.69
N ALA A 389 27.92 -6.93 12.37
CA ALA A 389 29.08 -7.46 11.65
C ALA A 389 30.36 -6.68 11.98
N ALA A 390 30.27 -5.36 12.22
CA ALA A 390 31.39 -4.55 12.67
C ALA A 390 31.79 -4.86 14.12
N ASP A 391 30.80 -4.98 15.04
CA ASP A 391 31.01 -5.36 16.44
C ASP A 391 31.67 -6.74 16.57
N GLU A 392 31.27 -7.69 15.71
CA GLU A 392 31.89 -9.01 15.60
C GLU A 392 33.26 -9.01 14.90
N GLY A 393 33.71 -7.88 14.36
CA GLY A 393 34.96 -7.77 13.59
C GLY A 393 34.95 -8.54 12.27
N ALA A 394 33.76 -8.89 11.76
CA ALA A 394 33.58 -9.57 10.48
C ALA A 394 33.80 -8.63 9.28
N ILE A 395 33.56 -7.33 9.48
CA ILE A 395 33.80 -6.27 8.50
C ILE A 395 34.48 -5.06 9.15
N ASN A 396 34.99 -4.15 8.32
CA ASN A 396 35.35 -2.79 8.72
C ASN A 396 34.23 -1.85 8.30
N TYR A 397 33.52 -1.25 9.25
CA TYR A 397 32.28 -0.50 9.01
C TYR A 397 32.41 0.59 7.93
N ASP A 398 33.45 1.42 8.04
CA ASP A 398 33.71 2.54 7.14
C ASP A 398 33.97 2.12 5.68
N ASP A 399 34.30 0.85 5.43
CA ASP A 399 34.49 0.35 4.06
C ASP A 399 33.15 0.11 3.35
N TYR A 400 32.06 -0.05 4.10
CA TYR A 400 30.73 -0.43 3.59
C TYR A 400 29.68 0.65 3.76
N VAL A 401 29.61 1.31 4.91
CA VAL A 401 28.55 2.29 5.20
C VAL A 401 29.01 3.70 4.83
N GLN A 402 28.16 4.44 4.11
CA GLN A 402 28.36 5.85 3.77
C GLN A 402 27.67 6.77 4.78
N TYR A 403 26.39 6.50 5.08
CA TYR A 403 25.63 7.21 6.10
C TYR A 403 24.83 6.19 6.92
N PRO A 404 25.06 6.11 8.25
CA PRO A 404 24.35 5.19 9.13
C PRO A 404 22.84 5.43 9.16
N PHE A 405 22.08 4.49 9.73
CA PHE A 405 20.69 4.71 10.13
C PHE A 405 20.62 5.77 11.24
N GLY A 406 19.60 6.64 11.25
CA GLY A 406 19.50 7.73 12.23
C GLY A 406 20.45 8.92 12.00
N TYR A 407 21.25 8.91 10.94
CA TYR A 407 22.22 9.96 10.67
C TYR A 407 21.59 11.23 10.08
N GLY A 408 22.02 12.40 10.55
CA GLY A 408 21.58 13.68 10.00
C GLY A 408 22.19 14.89 10.69
N LEU A 409 22.67 15.85 9.89
CA LEU A 409 23.31 17.08 10.35
C LEU A 409 22.31 18.24 10.47
N SER A 410 22.74 19.29 11.19
CA SER A 410 22.01 20.54 11.40
C SER A 410 22.90 21.75 11.09
N TYR A 411 22.31 22.93 10.89
CA TYR A 411 23.04 24.22 10.87
C TYR A 411 23.49 24.68 12.27
N THR A 412 23.10 23.95 13.31
CA THR A 412 23.60 24.14 14.67
C THR A 412 24.21 22.85 15.20
N THR A 413 24.76 22.89 16.41
CA THR A 413 25.28 21.71 17.11
C THR A 413 24.53 21.49 18.41
N PHE A 414 24.46 20.24 18.84
CA PHE A 414 23.80 19.84 20.07
C PHE A 414 24.73 19.01 20.95
N ASP A 415 24.56 19.17 22.26
CA ASP A 415 25.16 18.35 23.30
C ASP A 415 24.04 17.59 24.01
N GLN A 416 24.10 16.26 23.97
CA GLN A 416 23.12 15.39 24.63
C GLN A 416 23.75 14.75 25.88
N LYS A 417 23.04 14.82 27.01
CA LYS A 417 23.51 14.22 28.27
C LYS A 417 22.50 13.23 28.81
N MET A 418 22.93 11.97 28.87
CA MET A 418 22.20 10.89 29.52
C MET A 418 22.24 11.07 31.04
N GLY A 419 21.08 11.03 31.68
CA GLY A 419 20.94 10.94 33.13
C GLY A 419 21.26 9.53 33.66
N ASP A 420 21.01 9.34 34.95
CA ASP A 420 21.13 8.02 35.56
C ASP A 420 19.99 7.10 35.10
N VAL A 421 20.34 5.87 34.68
CA VAL A 421 19.36 4.86 34.28
C VAL A 421 18.77 4.17 35.50
N THR A 422 17.44 4.19 35.57
CA THR A 422 16.67 3.43 36.56
C THR A 422 16.07 2.20 35.89
N TYR A 423 16.42 1.02 36.38
CA TYR A 423 15.79 -0.25 36.02
C TYR A 423 15.06 -0.81 37.24
N SER A 424 13.73 -0.81 37.22
CA SER A 424 12.92 -1.28 38.35
C SER A 424 11.51 -1.65 37.91
N GLY A 425 11.03 -2.82 38.33
CA GLY A 425 9.65 -3.25 38.09
C GLY A 425 9.33 -3.49 36.63
N GLY A 426 10.28 -4.04 35.86
CA GLY A 426 10.11 -4.33 34.43
C GLY A 426 10.23 -3.11 33.52
N LYS A 427 10.77 -1.99 34.03
CA LYS A 427 10.85 -0.73 33.28
C LYS A 427 12.24 -0.13 33.33
N VAL A 428 12.70 0.37 32.18
CA VAL A 428 13.91 1.18 32.03
C VAL A 428 13.48 2.63 31.84
N SER A 429 14.03 3.56 32.63
CA SER A 429 13.74 4.98 32.48
C SER A 429 14.92 5.87 32.85
N PHE A 430 15.06 6.98 32.12
CA PHE A 430 16.05 8.01 32.34
C PHE A 430 15.68 9.30 31.60
N ASP A 431 16.32 10.39 31.97
CA ASP A 431 16.17 11.68 31.29
C ASP A 431 17.37 11.93 30.37
N VAL A 432 17.13 12.56 29.22
CA VAL A 432 18.19 13.05 28.33
C VAL A 432 18.05 14.55 28.18
N THR A 433 19.08 15.29 28.59
CA THR A 433 19.11 16.74 28.41
C THR A 433 19.85 17.10 27.14
N VAL A 434 19.13 17.65 26.16
CA VAL A 434 19.65 18.16 24.90
C VAL A 434 19.85 19.66 25.03
N THR A 435 21.05 20.14 24.71
CA THR A 435 21.38 21.57 24.70
C THR A 435 21.83 21.98 23.32
N ASN A 436 21.22 23.00 22.75
CA ASN A 436 21.73 23.61 21.53
C ASN A 436 22.99 24.43 21.85
N THR A 437 24.15 23.97 21.40
CA THR A 437 25.45 24.57 21.67
C THR A 437 25.96 25.47 20.54
N GLY A 438 25.28 25.49 19.39
CA GLY A 438 25.63 26.34 18.27
C GLY A 438 25.00 27.73 18.32
N ASP A 439 24.94 28.41 17.18
CA ASP A 439 24.51 29.80 17.04
C ASP A 439 23.20 29.99 16.26
N LYS A 440 22.56 28.89 15.82
CA LYS A 440 21.24 28.87 15.16
C LYS A 440 20.23 28.10 16.00
N ALA A 441 18.95 28.47 15.90
CA ALA A 441 17.89 27.64 16.44
C ALA A 441 17.77 26.34 15.63
N GLY A 442 17.37 25.24 16.27
CA GLY A 442 17.20 23.95 15.60
C GLY A 442 16.58 22.89 16.49
N LYS A 443 16.34 21.71 15.91
CA LYS A 443 15.86 20.52 16.61
C LYS A 443 16.88 19.40 16.46
N ASP A 444 16.91 18.49 17.43
CA ASP A 444 17.70 17.26 17.38
C ASP A 444 16.84 16.07 17.81
N VAL A 445 17.32 14.86 17.51
CA VAL A 445 16.67 13.60 17.88
C VAL A 445 17.54 12.91 18.93
N VAL A 446 16.90 12.49 20.03
CA VAL A 446 17.49 11.55 20.98
C VAL A 446 17.12 10.16 20.52
N GLU A 447 18.11 9.37 20.14
CA GLU A 447 17.94 7.99 19.69
C GLU A 447 18.50 7.06 20.77
N VAL A 448 17.69 6.10 21.20
CA VAL A 448 18.01 5.19 22.30
C VAL A 448 18.07 3.78 21.77
N TYR A 449 19.19 3.13 22.01
CA TYR A 449 19.48 1.79 21.55
C TYR A 449 19.80 0.86 22.72
N TYR A 450 19.66 -0.45 22.50
CA TYR A 450 20.18 -1.47 23.40
C TYR A 450 21.04 -2.51 22.68
N ASN A 451 22.09 -2.96 23.37
CA ASN A 451 22.89 -4.13 23.03
C ASN A 451 22.59 -5.26 24.02
N PRO A 452 21.91 -6.34 23.60
CA PRO A 452 21.58 -7.45 24.47
C PRO A 452 22.77 -8.43 24.63
N PRO A 453 22.80 -9.23 25.72
CA PRO A 453 23.79 -10.28 25.87
C PRO A 453 23.59 -11.34 24.79
N TYR A 454 24.69 -11.77 24.16
CA TYR A 454 24.67 -12.79 23.12
C TYR A 454 25.49 -14.03 23.53
N THR A 455 24.86 -15.20 23.46
CA THR A 455 25.55 -16.49 23.57
C THR A 455 25.81 -17.02 22.17
N ASN A 456 27.06 -17.35 21.85
CA ASN A 456 27.44 -17.88 20.54
C ASN A 456 26.60 -19.11 20.14
N GLY A 457 25.80 -18.99 19.07
CA GLY A 457 24.88 -20.03 18.60
C GLY A 457 23.56 -20.16 19.38
N GLY A 458 23.25 -19.18 20.24
CA GLY A 458 21.97 -19.05 20.94
C GLY A 458 20.88 -18.41 20.07
N ILE A 459 19.93 -17.73 20.72
CA ILE A 459 18.92 -16.92 20.03
C ILE A 459 19.65 -15.77 19.32
N GLU A 460 19.40 -15.59 18.03
CA GLU A 460 20.05 -14.55 17.22
C GLU A 460 19.68 -13.16 17.76
N LYS A 461 20.68 -12.26 17.86
CA LYS A 461 20.50 -10.88 18.35
C LYS A 461 21.47 -9.92 17.67
N ALA A 462 20.95 -8.80 17.20
CA ALA A 462 21.78 -7.69 16.73
C ALA A 462 22.46 -6.96 17.91
N SER A 463 23.64 -6.40 17.70
CA SER A 463 24.37 -5.63 18.74
C SER A 463 23.81 -4.23 18.95
N THR A 464 23.03 -3.71 18.00
CA THR A 464 22.42 -2.39 18.07
C THR A 464 20.96 -2.50 17.66
N ASN A 465 20.04 -2.08 18.53
CA ASN A 465 18.60 -2.15 18.32
C ASN A 465 17.94 -0.87 18.84
N LEU A 466 17.23 -0.14 17.98
CA LEU A 466 16.47 1.02 18.40
C LEU A 466 15.34 0.57 19.34
N VAL A 467 15.18 1.23 20.49
CA VAL A 467 14.12 0.94 21.47
C VAL A 467 13.27 2.15 21.83
N ALA A 468 13.82 3.36 21.70
CA ALA A 468 13.05 4.58 21.85
C ALA A 468 13.70 5.73 21.07
N PHE A 469 12.89 6.71 20.69
CA PHE A 469 13.39 7.99 20.21
C PHE A 469 12.47 9.13 20.63
N GLU A 470 13.02 10.32 20.78
CA GLU A 470 12.26 11.55 21.03
C GLU A 470 12.90 12.71 20.27
N LYS A 471 12.06 13.57 19.68
CA LYS A 471 12.55 14.78 19.00
C LYS A 471 12.32 16.00 19.87
N THR A 472 13.35 16.85 19.98
CA THR A 472 13.21 18.09 20.74
C THR A 472 12.23 19.04 20.03
N LYS A 473 11.66 19.97 20.80
CA LYS A 473 11.16 21.22 20.22
C LYS A 473 12.31 22.00 19.60
N GLU A 474 11.98 23.10 18.92
CA GLU A 474 13.01 24.02 18.46
C GLU A 474 13.70 24.70 19.64
N LEU A 475 15.01 24.50 19.76
CA LEU A 475 15.85 25.08 20.79
C LEU A 475 16.59 26.28 20.23
N ALA A 476 16.44 27.44 20.87
CA ALA A 476 17.28 28.60 20.60
C ALA A 476 18.75 28.32 21.03
N PRO A 477 19.74 29.06 20.51
CA PRO A 477 21.14 28.95 20.96
C PRO A 477 21.28 29.04 22.50
N GLY A 478 21.93 28.04 23.09
CA GLY A 478 22.13 27.90 24.54
C GLY A 478 20.91 27.43 25.33
N ALA A 479 19.76 27.22 24.68
CA ALA A 479 18.59 26.63 25.32
C ALA A 479 18.73 25.10 25.42
N SER A 480 18.09 24.53 26.44
CA SER A 480 18.04 23.09 26.66
C SER A 480 16.60 22.58 26.78
N GLU A 481 16.41 21.33 26.44
CA GLU A 481 15.22 20.55 26.74
C GLU A 481 15.62 19.21 27.35
N THR A 482 14.87 18.77 28.35
CA THR A 482 15.01 17.44 28.91
C THR A 482 13.86 16.59 28.39
N VAL A 483 14.18 15.57 27.61
CA VAL A 483 13.22 14.56 27.16
C VAL A 483 13.28 13.37 28.12
N LYS A 484 12.12 12.78 28.40
CA LYS A 484 12.01 11.60 29.27
C LYS A 484 11.96 10.36 28.41
N ILE A 485 12.83 9.40 28.71
CA ILE A 485 12.81 8.07 28.09
C ILE A 485 12.22 7.07 29.08
N GLU A 486 11.31 6.24 28.60
CA GLU A 486 10.75 5.11 29.34
C GLU A 486 10.30 4.02 28.34
N PHE A 487 10.67 2.77 28.60
CA PHE A 487 10.21 1.60 27.87
C PHE A 487 10.17 0.37 28.82
N ASP A 488 9.40 -0.65 28.43
CA ASP A 488 9.30 -1.89 29.20
C ASP A 488 10.50 -2.79 28.85
N ASP A 489 11.04 -3.53 29.82
CA ASP A 489 12.21 -4.40 29.55
C ASP A 489 11.88 -5.56 28.60
N ASP A 490 10.60 -5.92 28.53
CA ASP A 490 10.02 -6.84 27.55
C ASP A 490 10.24 -6.38 26.08
N ASP A 491 10.39 -5.07 25.82
CA ASP A 491 10.75 -4.57 24.48
C ASP A 491 12.15 -5.01 24.03
N MET A 492 13.00 -5.50 24.95
CA MET A 492 14.32 -6.05 24.66
C MET A 492 14.33 -7.58 24.51
N ALA A 493 13.17 -8.24 24.60
CA ALA A 493 13.04 -9.69 24.45
C ALA A 493 13.27 -10.13 23.00
N SER A 494 13.78 -11.35 22.82
CA SER A 494 13.93 -12.00 21.51
C SER A 494 13.08 -13.25 21.44
N TYR A 495 12.54 -13.56 20.27
CA TYR A 495 11.70 -14.72 20.03
C TYR A 495 12.55 -15.98 19.78
N ASP A 496 12.52 -16.94 20.71
CA ASP A 496 13.20 -18.22 20.53
C ASP A 496 12.30 -19.19 19.76
N SER A 497 12.42 -19.16 18.44
CA SER A 497 11.67 -20.06 17.54
C SER A 497 12.04 -21.54 17.67
N LYS A 498 13.21 -21.87 18.23
CA LYS A 498 13.73 -23.25 18.24
C LYS A 498 13.43 -23.99 19.53
N ASN A 499 13.68 -23.37 20.68
CA ASN A 499 13.57 -24.05 21.97
C ASN A 499 12.33 -23.60 22.74
N ALA A 500 12.27 -22.33 23.16
CA ALA A 500 11.16 -21.86 24.00
C ALA A 500 9.83 -21.75 23.26
N LYS A 501 9.86 -21.49 21.94
CA LYS A 501 8.71 -21.16 21.10
C LYS A 501 7.88 -20.02 21.69
N ALA A 502 8.58 -19.00 22.18
CA ALA A 502 8.04 -17.84 22.88
C ALA A 502 9.08 -16.71 22.88
N TYR A 503 8.65 -15.50 23.25
CA TYR A 503 9.58 -14.42 23.58
C TYR A 503 10.36 -14.72 24.87
N VAL A 504 11.64 -14.38 24.86
CA VAL A 504 12.60 -14.61 25.94
C VAL A 504 13.44 -13.34 26.15
N LEU A 505 13.35 -12.77 27.35
CA LEU A 505 14.32 -11.80 27.85
C LEU A 505 15.41 -12.58 28.58
N GLU A 506 16.58 -12.73 27.98
CA GLU A 506 17.67 -13.50 28.58
C GLU A 506 18.28 -12.77 29.78
N LYS A 507 18.70 -13.51 30.81
CA LYS A 507 19.51 -12.91 31.87
C LYS A 507 20.83 -12.39 31.32
N GLY A 508 21.33 -11.31 31.91
CA GLY A 508 22.64 -10.77 31.59
C GLY A 508 22.65 -9.24 31.57
N ASP A 509 23.76 -8.72 31.10
CA ASP A 509 23.99 -7.29 30.98
C ASP A 509 23.46 -6.79 29.63
N TYR A 510 22.63 -5.76 29.68
CA TYR A 510 22.10 -5.04 28.54
C TYR A 510 22.66 -3.62 28.57
N ASP A 511 23.38 -3.24 27.52
CA ASP A 511 23.92 -1.90 27.41
C ASP A 511 22.89 -0.98 26.77
N ILE A 512 22.43 0.03 27.51
CA ILE A 512 21.49 1.04 27.06
C ILE A 512 22.28 2.29 26.66
N SER A 513 22.17 2.72 25.41
CA SER A 513 22.92 3.84 24.88
C SER A 513 22.03 4.92 24.29
N ILE A 514 22.46 6.18 24.43
CA ILE A 514 22.03 7.25 23.53
C ILE A 514 23.07 7.40 22.44
N GLN A 515 22.62 7.47 21.20
CA GLN A 515 23.48 7.57 20.02
C GLN A 515 23.04 8.73 19.11
N SER A 516 23.96 9.30 18.33
CA SER A 516 23.62 10.36 17.35
C SER A 516 23.13 9.83 16.00
N ASP A 517 23.37 8.54 15.79
CA ASP A 517 23.01 7.64 14.69
C ASP A 517 23.32 6.20 15.16
N SER A 518 23.02 5.17 14.37
CA SER A 518 23.20 3.76 14.77
C SER A 518 24.64 3.33 15.07
N HIS A 519 25.64 4.13 14.69
CA HIS A 519 27.05 3.78 14.84
C HIS A 519 27.73 4.59 15.95
N THR A 520 27.30 5.83 16.17
CA THR A 520 28.02 6.81 16.98
C THR A 520 27.40 6.96 18.37
N THR A 521 27.96 6.22 19.33
CA THR A 521 27.53 6.28 20.74
C THR A 521 27.93 7.60 21.42
N ILE A 522 26.96 8.27 22.04
CA ILE A 522 27.17 9.48 22.85
C ILE A 522 27.45 9.11 24.31
N ALA A 523 26.60 8.25 24.89
CA ALA A 523 26.72 7.76 26.25
C ALA A 523 26.03 6.41 26.39
N GLU A 524 26.51 5.61 27.35
CA GLU A 524 26.04 4.24 27.59
C GLU A 524 25.98 3.94 29.08
N LYS A 525 25.00 3.11 29.46
CA LYS A 525 24.82 2.55 30.79
C LYS A 525 24.33 1.11 30.69
N THR A 526 25.02 0.22 31.40
CA THR A 526 24.59 -1.16 31.55
C THR A 526 23.50 -1.29 32.60
N ILE A 527 22.46 -2.06 32.29
CA ILE A 527 21.52 -2.62 33.25
C ILE A 527 21.69 -4.15 33.29
N THR A 528 21.40 -4.78 34.42
CA THR A 528 21.50 -6.24 34.55
C THR A 528 20.12 -6.83 34.76
N VAL A 529 19.71 -7.71 33.86
CA VAL A 529 18.54 -8.58 34.02
C VAL A 529 18.98 -9.81 34.82
N ASP A 530 18.50 -9.94 36.06
CA ASP A 530 18.97 -10.95 37.01
C ASP A 530 18.62 -12.39 36.60
N ASP A 531 17.44 -12.59 36.02
CA ASP A 531 16.88 -13.89 35.66
C ASP A 531 16.26 -13.88 34.26
N THR A 532 16.39 -14.99 33.53
CA THR A 532 15.76 -15.14 32.22
C THR A 532 14.25 -15.19 32.41
N VAL A 533 13.53 -14.33 31.69
CA VAL A 533 12.07 -14.31 31.65
C VAL A 533 11.61 -14.94 30.34
N THR A 534 10.68 -15.89 30.42
CA THR A 534 10.02 -16.47 29.25
C THR A 534 8.54 -16.12 29.29
N TYR A 535 8.03 -15.50 28.22
CA TYR A 535 6.66 -15.03 28.12
C TYR A 535 5.75 -16.14 27.58
N ASN A 536 5.55 -17.20 28.37
CA ASN A 536 4.89 -18.44 27.95
C ASN A 536 3.71 -18.89 28.84
N SER A 537 3.09 -17.96 29.58
CA SER A 537 1.91 -18.27 30.40
C SER A 537 0.86 -17.17 30.34
N ASP A 538 -0.41 -17.50 30.59
CA ASP A 538 -1.52 -16.52 30.60
C ASP A 538 -1.31 -15.36 31.58
N SER A 539 -0.49 -15.54 32.61
CA SER A 539 -0.12 -14.50 33.58
C SER A 539 1.14 -13.72 33.21
N ASN A 540 1.85 -14.11 32.15
CA ASN A 540 3.10 -13.52 31.70
C ASN A 540 3.22 -13.65 30.17
N THR A 541 2.51 -12.77 29.46
CA THR A 541 2.51 -12.68 28.00
C THR A 541 3.40 -11.52 27.54
N HIS A 542 3.87 -11.56 26.29
CA HIS A 542 4.73 -10.53 25.72
C HIS A 542 3.93 -9.27 25.38
N ASN A 543 4.40 -8.10 25.79
CA ASN A 543 3.91 -6.79 25.37
C ASN A 543 2.38 -6.66 25.38
N GLY A 544 1.75 -7.17 26.44
CA GLY A 544 0.30 -7.10 26.63
C GLY A 544 -0.54 -7.98 25.70
N ASP A 545 0.07 -8.97 25.04
CA ASP A 545 -0.60 -10.03 24.30
C ASP A 545 -1.74 -10.64 25.14
N LYS A 546 -2.89 -10.89 24.51
CA LYS A 546 -4.07 -11.50 25.13
C LYS A 546 -3.89 -12.99 25.34
N THR A 547 -3.11 -13.65 24.50
CA THR A 547 -2.71 -15.05 24.64
C THR A 547 -1.23 -15.20 24.38
N VAL A 548 -0.62 -16.23 24.96
CA VAL A 548 0.79 -16.55 24.76
C VAL A 548 1.12 -16.76 23.28
N ALA A 549 2.16 -16.08 22.80
CA ALA A 549 2.70 -16.30 21.46
C ALA A 549 3.27 -17.70 21.31
N THR A 550 2.99 -18.35 20.18
CA THR A 550 3.52 -19.69 19.83
C THR A 550 3.94 -19.75 18.37
N ASN A 551 4.75 -20.74 17.99
CA ASN A 551 5.11 -20.89 16.58
C ASN A 551 3.89 -21.23 15.73
N VAL A 552 3.65 -20.45 14.68
CA VAL A 552 2.58 -20.67 13.71
C VAL A 552 3.07 -20.58 12.26
N PHE A 553 4.38 -20.40 12.06
CA PHE A 553 5.08 -20.31 10.78
C PHE A 553 6.20 -21.37 10.67
N ASP A 554 6.14 -22.45 11.46
CA ASP A 554 7.11 -23.57 11.39
C ASP A 554 7.18 -24.18 9.97
N ASP A 555 6.11 -24.09 9.18
CA ASP A 555 6.03 -24.54 7.78
C ASP A 555 6.59 -23.53 6.76
N ALA A 556 6.96 -22.33 7.20
CA ALA A 556 7.55 -21.28 6.37
C ALA A 556 9.08 -21.18 6.54
N THR A 557 9.69 -21.98 7.42
CA THR A 557 11.16 -21.95 7.65
C THR A 557 11.93 -22.46 6.43
N GLY A 558 11.35 -23.35 5.64
CA GLY A 558 11.98 -23.96 4.46
C GLY A 558 13.16 -24.86 4.82
N ASP A 559 13.13 -25.52 5.99
CA ASP A 559 14.15 -26.48 6.39
C ASP A 559 14.26 -27.65 5.40
N GLU A 560 13.14 -28.10 4.83
CA GLU A 560 13.08 -29.15 3.79
C GLU A 560 13.72 -28.70 2.48
N LEU A 561 13.79 -27.39 2.22
CA LEU A 561 14.50 -26.79 1.08
C LEU A 561 16.01 -26.65 1.34
N GLY A 562 16.47 -26.93 2.56
CA GLY A 562 17.86 -26.76 2.97
C GLY A 562 18.28 -25.30 3.10
N ILE A 563 17.32 -24.39 3.34
CA ILE A 563 17.60 -22.97 3.53
C ILE A 563 18.53 -22.81 4.75
N THR A 564 19.57 -21.99 4.59
CA THR A 564 20.49 -21.65 5.67
C THR A 564 20.29 -20.19 6.04
N TYR A 565 19.83 -19.95 7.26
CA TYR A 565 19.71 -18.59 7.81
C TYR A 565 21.06 -18.07 8.29
N LEU A 566 21.28 -16.77 8.09
CA LEU A 566 22.44 -16.04 8.58
C LEU A 566 22.46 -16.11 10.10
N SER A 567 23.63 -16.40 10.67
CA SER A 567 23.81 -16.54 12.11
C SER A 567 25.00 -15.72 12.55
N ARG A 568 24.86 -14.99 13.66
CA ARG A 568 25.96 -14.27 14.31
C ARG A 568 27.00 -15.22 14.88
N ALA A 569 26.70 -16.52 14.99
CA ALA A 569 27.62 -17.51 15.51
C ALA A 569 28.98 -17.51 14.79
N ASP A 570 30.04 -17.59 15.59
CA ASP A 570 31.44 -17.59 15.17
C ASP A 570 31.77 -16.40 14.24
N HIS A 571 31.27 -15.20 14.58
CA HIS A 571 31.48 -13.96 13.83
C HIS A 571 30.94 -14.02 12.38
N PHE A 572 29.69 -14.47 12.22
CA PHE A 572 29.06 -14.68 10.92
C PHE A 572 29.83 -15.66 10.02
N ALA A 573 30.42 -16.72 10.59
CA ALA A 573 31.19 -17.72 9.83
C ALA A 573 30.41 -18.36 8.67
N ASN A 574 29.07 -18.34 8.73
CA ASN A 574 28.20 -18.87 7.69
C ASN A 574 27.74 -17.85 6.63
N TYR A 575 28.21 -16.60 6.65
CA TYR A 575 27.75 -15.51 5.78
C TYR A 575 27.64 -15.93 4.31
N ALA A 576 28.77 -16.37 3.72
CA ALA A 576 28.84 -16.75 2.31
C ALA A 576 27.90 -17.91 1.93
N LYS A 577 27.54 -18.79 2.87
CA LYS A 577 26.60 -19.88 2.63
C LYS A 577 25.16 -19.40 2.74
N ALA A 578 24.85 -18.59 3.76
CA ALA A 578 23.50 -18.09 4.01
C ALA A 578 23.04 -17.11 2.92
N THR A 579 23.91 -16.17 2.52
CA THR A 579 23.59 -15.11 1.54
C THR A 579 23.85 -15.53 0.09
N ALA A 580 24.14 -16.80 -0.17
CA ALA A 580 24.29 -17.31 -1.53
C ALA A 580 22.97 -17.23 -2.31
N ALA A 581 23.06 -17.07 -3.63
CA ALA A 581 21.89 -17.15 -4.51
C ALA A 581 21.24 -18.55 -4.43
N PRO A 582 19.91 -18.64 -4.54
CA PRO A 582 19.21 -19.93 -4.64
C PRO A 582 19.78 -20.80 -5.76
N THR A 583 20.00 -22.08 -5.45
CA THR A 583 20.45 -23.08 -6.45
C THR A 583 19.45 -24.22 -6.63
N ASN A 584 18.49 -24.35 -5.72
CA ASN A 584 17.40 -25.31 -5.80
C ASN A 584 16.10 -24.58 -6.13
N TYR A 585 15.51 -24.91 -7.28
CA TYR A 585 14.25 -24.35 -7.79
C TYR A 585 13.13 -25.39 -7.78
N THR A 586 13.32 -26.53 -7.11
CA THR A 586 12.33 -27.59 -7.00
C THR A 586 11.70 -27.53 -5.61
N LEU A 587 10.37 -27.40 -5.54
CA LEU A 587 9.63 -27.52 -4.28
C LEU A 587 9.54 -29.01 -3.88
N PRO A 588 10.02 -29.42 -2.69
CA PRO A 588 9.89 -30.78 -2.18
C PRO A 588 8.45 -31.30 -2.22
N GLU A 589 8.28 -32.62 -2.46
CA GLU A 589 6.94 -33.22 -2.69
C GLU A 589 6.00 -33.11 -1.48
N ASP A 590 6.54 -33.09 -0.26
CA ASP A 590 5.80 -32.87 0.99
C ASP A 590 5.29 -31.42 1.11
N LEU A 591 6.14 -30.43 0.86
CA LEU A 591 5.72 -29.02 0.80
C LEU A 591 4.73 -28.78 -0.35
N LYS A 592 4.99 -29.37 -1.51
CA LYS A 592 4.11 -29.31 -2.67
C LYS A 592 2.74 -29.95 -2.41
N ALA A 593 2.69 -31.02 -1.60
CA ALA A 593 1.43 -31.62 -1.16
C ALA A 593 0.64 -30.71 -0.19
N ASN A 594 1.30 -29.77 0.48
CA ASN A 594 0.67 -28.77 1.34
C ASN A 594 0.24 -27.50 0.60
N PHE A 595 0.83 -27.21 -0.56
CA PHE A 595 0.46 -26.06 -1.38
C PHE A 595 -1.03 -26.03 -1.75
N ARG A 596 -1.68 -24.86 -1.60
CA ARG A 596 -3.11 -24.68 -1.88
C ARG A 596 -3.36 -23.52 -2.84
N ASN A 597 -4.17 -23.76 -3.87
CA ASN A 597 -4.77 -22.72 -4.71
C ASN A 597 -6.15 -23.15 -5.22
N ASN A 598 -6.76 -22.41 -6.14
CA ASN A 598 -8.12 -22.74 -6.61
C ASN A 598 -8.18 -24.07 -7.37
N SER A 599 -7.08 -24.58 -7.91
CA SER A 599 -7.07 -25.84 -8.68
C SER A 599 -7.25 -27.08 -7.81
N ASN A 600 -6.83 -27.00 -6.54
CA ASN A 600 -6.86 -28.13 -5.61
C ASN A 600 -7.70 -27.90 -4.35
N TYR A 601 -8.18 -26.68 -4.10
CA TYR A 601 -9.04 -26.37 -2.96
C TYR A 601 -10.48 -26.88 -3.15
N LYS A 602 -11.02 -27.55 -2.12
CA LYS A 602 -12.44 -27.93 -2.04
C LYS A 602 -12.99 -27.62 -0.65
N ALA A 603 -13.92 -26.68 -0.57
CA ALA A 603 -14.60 -26.29 0.68
C ALA A 603 -15.11 -27.50 1.49
N SER A 604 -15.71 -28.49 0.81
CA SER A 604 -16.26 -29.69 1.45
C SER A 604 -15.24 -30.51 2.24
N GLU A 605 -13.96 -30.47 1.87
CA GLU A 605 -12.88 -31.20 2.56
C GLU A 605 -12.43 -30.48 3.84
N THR A 606 -12.83 -29.22 4.02
CA THR A 606 -12.53 -28.38 5.19
C THR A 606 -13.73 -28.16 6.12
N ASN A 607 -14.83 -28.87 5.87
CA ASN A 607 -16.02 -28.80 6.72
C ASN A 607 -15.86 -29.66 7.97
N ASN A 608 -16.39 -29.16 9.08
CA ASN A 608 -16.42 -29.88 10.34
C ASN A 608 -17.82 -30.44 10.57
N ASP A 609 -17.94 -31.77 10.56
CA ASP A 609 -19.20 -32.50 10.74
C ASP A 609 -19.89 -32.24 12.11
N SER A 610 -19.15 -31.71 13.09
CA SER A 610 -19.70 -31.33 14.39
C SER A 610 -20.33 -29.93 14.44
N ASP A 611 -20.23 -29.15 13.37
CA ASP A 611 -20.80 -27.81 13.32
C ASP A 611 -22.33 -27.82 13.20
N GLU A 612 -22.99 -27.14 14.14
CA GLU A 612 -24.42 -26.86 14.07
C GLU A 612 -24.71 -25.63 13.20
N MET A 613 -25.79 -25.70 12.40
CA MET A 613 -26.21 -24.63 11.50
C MET A 613 -26.63 -23.38 12.29
N PRO A 614 -26.00 -22.21 12.08
CA PRO A 614 -26.42 -20.97 12.72
C PRO A 614 -27.82 -20.51 12.29
N THR A 615 -28.51 -19.79 13.18
CA THR A 615 -29.76 -19.10 12.83
C THR A 615 -29.49 -18.02 11.77
N THR A 616 -30.34 -17.92 10.74
CA THR A 616 -30.28 -16.88 9.71
C THR A 616 -31.70 -16.41 9.34
N GLY A 617 -31.85 -15.16 8.91
CA GLY A 617 -33.14 -14.59 8.50
C GLY A 617 -34.17 -14.38 9.63
N ALA A 618 -33.74 -14.33 10.89
CA ALA A 618 -34.58 -13.95 12.02
C ALA A 618 -35.07 -12.50 11.92
N LYS A 619 -36.09 -12.14 12.71
CA LYS A 619 -36.66 -10.78 12.74
C LYS A 619 -36.60 -10.21 14.15
N ASN A 620 -35.39 -9.94 14.63
CA ASN A 620 -35.13 -9.49 15.99
C ASN A 620 -35.35 -7.98 16.18
N GLY A 621 -35.47 -7.21 15.10
CA GLY A 621 -35.72 -5.77 15.11
C GLY A 621 -34.48 -4.92 15.42
N VAL A 622 -33.28 -5.51 15.45
CA VAL A 622 -32.03 -4.82 15.76
C VAL A 622 -31.52 -4.11 14.52
N ARG A 623 -31.08 -2.87 14.65
CA ARG A 623 -30.46 -2.07 13.59
C ARG A 623 -28.98 -1.89 13.90
N LEU A 624 -28.15 -1.68 12.87
CA LEU A 624 -26.70 -1.53 13.05
C LEU A 624 -26.35 -0.34 13.96
N ALA A 625 -27.09 0.76 13.83
CA ALA A 625 -26.90 1.95 14.66
C ALA A 625 -27.18 1.70 16.17
N ASP A 626 -27.92 0.65 16.53
CA ASP A 626 -28.14 0.28 17.94
C ASP A 626 -26.86 -0.28 18.60
N LEU A 627 -25.87 -0.64 17.78
CA LEU A 627 -24.61 -1.29 18.18
C LEU A 627 -23.39 -0.36 18.12
N THR A 628 -23.56 0.90 17.71
CA THR A 628 -22.48 1.90 17.72
C THR A 628 -21.94 2.08 19.15
N GLY A 629 -20.61 1.94 19.30
CA GLY A 629 -19.92 2.04 20.59
C GLY A 629 -20.19 0.89 21.57
N LYS A 630 -20.83 -0.20 21.13
CA LYS A 630 -20.97 -1.43 21.93
C LYS A 630 -19.70 -2.27 21.85
N ASP A 631 -19.43 -2.99 22.93
CA ASP A 631 -18.34 -3.96 22.98
C ASP A 631 -18.53 -5.01 21.88
N TYR A 632 -17.42 -5.53 21.35
CA TYR A 632 -17.43 -6.56 20.31
C TYR A 632 -18.24 -7.79 20.71
N ASP A 633 -18.21 -8.18 21.98
CA ASP A 633 -18.92 -9.36 22.49
C ASP A 633 -20.33 -9.04 23.07
N ASP A 634 -20.88 -7.84 22.82
CA ASP A 634 -22.23 -7.49 23.29
C ASP A 634 -23.27 -8.50 22.74
N PRO A 635 -24.14 -9.09 23.59
CA PRO A 635 -25.12 -10.09 23.16
C PRO A 635 -26.08 -9.62 22.04
N LEU A 636 -26.25 -8.31 21.86
CA LEU A 636 -27.07 -7.73 20.80
C LEU A 636 -26.48 -8.00 19.39
N TRP A 637 -25.17 -8.21 19.26
CA TRP A 637 -24.53 -8.62 18.00
C TRP A 637 -25.09 -9.94 17.49
N ASN A 638 -25.27 -10.94 18.37
CA ASN A 638 -25.86 -12.23 17.97
C ASN A 638 -27.29 -12.05 17.44
N GLN A 639 -28.08 -11.17 18.06
CA GLN A 639 -29.42 -10.88 17.58
C GLN A 639 -29.41 -10.19 16.21
N LEU A 640 -28.46 -9.28 15.95
CA LEU A 640 -28.30 -8.67 14.63
C LEU A 640 -27.90 -9.70 13.57
N LEU A 641 -26.87 -10.52 13.86
CA LEU A 641 -26.34 -11.53 12.96
C LEU A 641 -27.37 -12.60 12.60
N ASP A 642 -28.24 -12.98 13.54
CA ASP A 642 -29.36 -13.90 13.28
C ASP A 642 -30.34 -13.38 12.22
N GLN A 643 -30.40 -12.05 11.99
CA GLN A 643 -31.27 -11.46 10.97
C GLN A 643 -30.69 -11.56 9.56
N LEU A 644 -29.37 -11.71 9.44
CA LEU A 644 -28.70 -11.78 8.16
C LEU A 644 -29.07 -13.09 7.45
N THR A 645 -29.39 -12.98 6.18
CA THR A 645 -29.54 -14.12 5.27
C THR A 645 -28.20 -14.50 4.66
N PHE A 646 -28.12 -15.69 4.06
CA PHE A 646 -26.94 -16.13 3.30
C PHE A 646 -26.54 -15.09 2.25
N ASP A 647 -27.50 -14.66 1.42
CA ASP A 647 -27.24 -13.75 0.30
C ASP A 647 -26.78 -12.35 0.79
N GLU A 648 -27.27 -11.90 1.95
CA GLU A 648 -26.82 -10.64 2.55
C GLU A 648 -25.38 -10.74 3.09
N MET A 649 -25.03 -11.84 3.74
CA MET A 649 -23.65 -12.08 4.21
C MET A 649 -22.70 -12.24 3.02
N ASP A 650 -23.07 -13.06 2.03
CA ASP A 650 -22.27 -13.27 0.82
C ASP A 650 -21.99 -11.95 0.09
N ASN A 651 -23.02 -11.13 -0.14
CA ASN A 651 -22.85 -9.83 -0.79
C ASN A 651 -21.98 -8.86 0.03
N LEU A 652 -22.05 -8.92 1.37
CA LEU A 652 -21.22 -8.09 2.25
C LEU A 652 -19.74 -8.51 2.20
N ILE A 653 -19.47 -9.81 2.11
CA ILE A 653 -18.12 -10.41 2.05
C ILE A 653 -17.51 -10.27 0.65
N ALA A 654 -18.29 -10.52 -0.40
CA ALA A 654 -17.79 -10.63 -1.77
C ALA A 654 -17.38 -9.29 -2.38
N PHE A 655 -17.96 -8.17 -1.95
CA PHE A 655 -17.77 -6.86 -2.59
C PHE A 655 -17.29 -5.77 -1.64
N GLY A 656 -16.01 -5.80 -1.28
CA GLY A 656 -15.33 -4.74 -0.54
C GLY A 656 -14.68 -3.65 -1.39
N GLY A 657 -14.67 -3.77 -2.73
CA GLY A 657 -14.00 -2.81 -3.62
C GLY A 657 -14.93 -1.69 -4.13
N TYR A 658 -14.75 -0.40 -3.81
CA TYR A 658 -13.91 0.20 -2.77
C TYR A 658 -14.81 0.76 -1.65
N GLY A 659 -15.21 -0.11 -0.73
CA GLY A 659 -16.18 0.16 0.32
C GLY A 659 -17.07 -1.04 0.66
N THR A 660 -17.66 -1.03 1.85
CA THR A 660 -18.57 -2.11 2.31
C THR A 660 -20.00 -1.92 1.82
N GLN A 661 -20.65 -2.99 1.37
CA GLN A 661 -21.99 -2.95 0.76
C GLN A 661 -23.13 -2.68 1.75
N ALA A 662 -24.21 -2.04 1.30
CA ALA A 662 -25.41 -1.83 2.12
C ALA A 662 -26.13 -3.16 2.47
N VAL A 663 -26.69 -3.24 3.67
CA VAL A 663 -27.57 -4.33 4.13
C VAL A 663 -28.84 -3.72 4.73
N ASN A 664 -29.87 -3.61 3.90
CA ASN A 664 -31.10 -2.86 4.23
C ASN A 664 -31.88 -3.44 5.42
N SER A 665 -31.86 -4.77 5.61
CA SER A 665 -32.60 -5.44 6.69
C SER A 665 -32.17 -4.98 8.08
N ILE A 666 -30.92 -4.55 8.23
CA ILE A 666 -30.33 -4.06 9.48
C ILE A 666 -29.99 -2.57 9.46
N GLY A 667 -30.39 -1.83 8.41
CA GLY A 667 -30.07 -0.41 8.29
C GLY A 667 -28.60 -0.10 8.02
N LYS A 668 -27.80 -1.07 7.57
CA LYS A 668 -26.41 -0.81 7.16
C LYS A 668 -26.42 -0.09 5.80
N ILE A 669 -25.83 1.09 5.75
CA ILE A 669 -25.55 1.85 4.53
C ILE A 669 -24.28 1.35 3.83
N ALA A 670 -24.12 1.69 2.55
CA ALA A 670 -22.85 1.49 1.86
C ALA A 670 -21.83 2.53 2.35
N LEU A 671 -20.61 2.09 2.66
CA LEU A 671 -19.50 2.96 3.04
C LEU A 671 -18.54 3.11 1.86
N THR A 672 -17.72 4.17 1.90
CA THR A 672 -16.67 4.41 0.89
C THR A 672 -15.31 4.33 1.55
N ASP A 673 -14.47 3.49 0.98
CA ASP A 673 -13.08 3.31 1.38
C ASP A 673 -12.22 3.70 0.17
N VAL A 674 -11.04 4.28 0.38
CA VAL A 674 -10.24 4.81 -0.73
C VAL A 674 -8.76 4.60 -0.55
N ASP A 675 -8.06 4.56 -1.69
CA ASP A 675 -6.62 4.42 -1.74
C ASP A 675 -5.89 5.62 -1.17
N GLY A 676 -4.69 5.30 -0.69
CA GLY A 676 -3.45 6.03 -0.94
C GLY A 676 -2.71 6.38 0.35
N PRO A 677 -1.50 5.84 0.58
CA PRO A 677 -0.70 6.20 1.75
C PRO A 677 -0.39 7.69 1.86
N ALA A 678 -0.20 8.38 0.74
CA ALA A 678 0.06 9.82 0.72
C ALA A 678 -1.21 10.69 0.61
N SER A 679 -2.31 10.17 0.08
CA SER A 679 -3.54 10.93 -0.23
C SER A 679 -4.75 10.01 -0.32
N LEU A 680 -5.95 10.54 -0.09
CA LEU A 680 -7.20 9.84 -0.38
C LEU A 680 -7.54 9.95 -1.87
N ASN A 681 -7.66 8.82 -2.57
CA ASN A 681 -7.94 8.75 -4.00
C ASN A 681 -9.18 7.89 -4.29
N ASN A 682 -10.26 8.54 -4.72
CA ASN A 682 -11.44 7.83 -5.18
C ASN A 682 -11.35 7.57 -6.70
N ASN A 683 -10.87 6.38 -7.04
CA ASN A 683 -10.62 5.95 -8.42
C ASN A 683 -11.87 5.94 -9.31
N PHE A 684 -13.08 5.84 -8.74
CA PHE A 684 -14.33 5.82 -9.51
C PHE A 684 -14.86 7.23 -9.82
N THR A 685 -14.78 8.16 -8.88
CA THR A 685 -15.25 9.54 -9.09
C THR A 685 -14.18 10.45 -9.72
N GLY A 686 -12.91 10.05 -9.63
CA GLY A 686 -11.74 10.84 -10.01
C GLY A 686 -11.39 11.95 -9.01
N VAL A 687 -12.12 12.02 -7.89
CA VAL A 687 -11.83 12.99 -6.83
C VAL A 687 -10.74 12.43 -5.92
N GLY A 688 -9.82 13.29 -5.48
CA GLY A 688 -8.84 12.94 -4.47
C GLY A 688 -8.55 14.11 -3.53
N SER A 689 -7.59 13.90 -2.63
CA SER A 689 -7.20 14.86 -1.59
C SER A 689 -5.85 15.53 -1.87
N ILE A 690 -5.39 16.33 -0.91
CA ILE A 690 -3.99 16.78 -0.89
C ILE A 690 -3.08 15.58 -0.61
N GLY A 691 -1.99 15.47 -1.36
CA GLY A 691 -0.94 14.47 -1.18
C GLY A 691 0.15 14.96 -0.24
N PHE A 692 0.30 14.29 0.89
CA PHE A 692 1.38 14.51 1.84
C PHE A 692 2.71 13.93 1.36
N PRO A 693 3.84 14.32 1.98
CA PRO A 693 5.12 13.66 1.78
C PRO A 693 5.02 12.15 2.02
N SER A 694 5.90 11.40 1.36
CA SER A 694 5.84 9.94 1.39
C SER A 694 6.13 9.37 2.79
N SER A 695 5.81 8.09 3.03
CA SER A 695 6.05 7.44 4.32
C SER A 695 7.53 7.49 4.73
N THR A 696 8.45 7.35 3.75
CA THR A 696 9.89 7.58 3.96
C THR A 696 10.18 8.99 4.48
N SER A 697 9.58 10.03 3.90
CA SER A 697 9.71 11.40 4.41
C SER A 697 9.21 11.52 5.85
N VAL A 698 8.07 10.88 6.19
CA VAL A 698 7.55 10.88 7.56
C VAL A 698 8.52 10.18 8.51
N ALA A 699 9.10 9.04 8.11
CA ALA A 699 10.11 8.34 8.90
C ALA A 699 11.34 9.22 9.14
N CYS A 700 11.85 9.91 8.12
CA CYS A 700 12.98 10.83 8.25
C CYS A 700 12.73 12.00 9.19
N THR A 701 11.46 12.31 9.54
CA THR A 701 11.18 13.32 10.56
C THR A 701 11.56 12.87 11.96
N TRP A 702 11.54 11.56 12.25
CA TRP A 702 11.69 11.02 13.61
C TRP A 702 10.78 11.74 14.63
N ASN A 703 9.59 12.15 14.19
CA ASN A 703 8.66 12.97 14.96
C ASN A 703 7.26 12.33 15.04
N LYS A 704 6.97 11.71 16.19
CA LYS A 704 5.70 11.02 16.48
C LYS A 704 4.50 11.94 16.36
N ASP A 705 4.64 13.20 16.77
CA ASP A 705 3.57 14.19 16.70
C ASP A 705 3.22 14.57 15.26
N LEU A 706 4.21 14.66 14.37
CA LEU A 706 3.96 14.91 12.95
C LEU A 706 3.32 13.70 12.28
N ALA A 707 3.73 12.48 12.62
CA ALA A 707 3.06 11.27 12.16
C ALA A 707 1.59 11.21 12.63
N LYS A 708 1.31 11.60 13.89
CA LYS A 708 -0.08 11.68 14.36
C LYS A 708 -0.87 12.77 13.63
N GLN A 709 -0.28 13.95 13.43
CA GLN A 709 -0.92 15.04 12.69
C GLN A 709 -1.21 14.66 11.23
N PHE A 710 -0.36 13.84 10.60
CA PHE A 710 -0.63 13.25 9.29
C PHE A 710 -1.96 12.48 9.32
N GLY A 711 -2.11 11.56 10.27
CA GLY A 711 -3.36 10.81 10.48
C GLY A 711 -4.57 11.71 10.75
N ASP A 712 -4.41 12.73 11.60
CA ASP A 712 -5.46 13.72 11.86
C ASP A 712 -5.85 14.48 10.57
N GLY A 713 -4.86 14.80 9.72
CA GLY A 713 -5.04 15.43 8.42
C GLY A 713 -5.82 14.55 7.44
N ILE A 714 -5.47 13.27 7.37
CA ILE A 714 -6.24 12.27 6.60
C ILE A 714 -7.68 12.22 7.08
N GLY A 715 -7.91 12.14 8.39
CA GLY A 715 -9.25 12.13 8.96
C GLY A 715 -10.07 13.37 8.58
N ASN A 716 -9.49 14.57 8.65
CA ASN A 716 -10.19 15.79 8.23
C ASN A 716 -10.53 15.78 6.72
N MET A 717 -9.60 15.29 5.86
CA MET A 717 -9.87 15.15 4.43
C MET A 717 -10.94 14.10 4.14
N ALA A 718 -10.96 13.00 4.90
CA ALA A 718 -11.95 11.94 4.77
C ALA A 718 -13.37 12.42 5.12
N HIS A 719 -13.51 13.25 6.15
CA HIS A 719 -14.80 13.89 6.48
C HIS A 719 -15.32 14.75 5.34
N ASP A 720 -14.49 15.65 4.79
CA ASP A 720 -14.86 16.48 3.63
C ASP A 720 -15.24 15.63 2.41
N MET A 721 -14.59 14.47 2.23
CA MET A 721 -14.79 13.56 1.10
C MET A 721 -15.84 12.45 1.35
N HIS A 722 -16.46 12.39 2.53
CA HIS A 722 -17.39 11.33 2.95
C HIS A 722 -16.80 9.91 2.88
N VAL A 723 -15.53 9.77 3.26
CA VAL A 723 -14.77 8.52 3.29
C VAL A 723 -14.78 7.94 4.72
N ALA A 724 -15.03 6.64 4.84
CA ALA A 724 -15.05 5.92 6.11
C ALA A 724 -13.73 5.18 6.38
N GLY A 725 -13.12 4.62 5.33
CA GLY A 725 -11.90 3.83 5.39
C GLY A 725 -10.77 4.35 4.53
N TRP A 726 -9.54 4.20 5.02
CA TRP A 726 -8.32 4.62 4.36
C TRP A 726 -7.40 3.41 4.12
N TYR A 727 -7.10 3.06 2.87
CA TYR A 727 -6.22 1.92 2.53
C TYR A 727 -4.73 2.22 2.75
N ALA A 728 -4.40 2.60 3.98
CA ALA A 728 -3.07 2.82 4.49
C ALA A 728 -3.13 2.99 6.04
N PRO A 729 -2.00 3.20 6.73
CA PRO A 729 -0.63 3.29 6.21
C PRO A 729 -0.10 1.98 5.64
N ALA A 730 0.81 2.08 4.68
CA ALA A 730 1.60 0.94 4.21
C ALA A 730 2.92 0.89 5.00
N MET A 731 3.30 -0.28 5.52
CA MET A 731 4.33 -0.41 6.57
C MET A 731 5.17 -1.69 6.48
N ASN A 732 5.27 -2.28 5.28
CA ASN A 732 6.26 -3.33 5.01
C ASN A 732 7.68 -2.78 5.24
N ILE A 733 8.65 -3.66 5.49
CA ILE A 733 10.00 -3.27 5.89
C ILE A 733 10.84 -3.00 4.64
N HIS A 734 11.73 -2.01 4.69
CA HIS A 734 12.73 -1.82 3.62
C HIS A 734 13.80 -2.91 3.67
N ARG A 735 13.42 -4.16 3.38
CA ARG A 735 14.30 -5.34 3.39
C ARG A 735 15.46 -5.21 2.41
N ASN A 736 15.20 -4.56 1.28
CA ASN A 736 16.17 -4.35 0.22
C ASN A 736 15.97 -2.98 -0.43
N ALA A 737 17.07 -2.28 -0.70
CA ALA A 737 17.01 -0.96 -1.34
C ALA A 737 16.33 -0.97 -2.72
N PHE A 738 16.34 -2.09 -3.45
CA PHE A 738 15.74 -2.20 -4.78
C PHE A 738 14.22 -2.44 -4.78
N ALA A 739 13.58 -2.61 -3.62
CA ALA A 739 12.14 -2.85 -3.56
C ALA A 739 11.33 -1.66 -4.12
N GLY A 740 10.38 -1.98 -5.01
CA GLY A 740 9.64 -1.00 -5.81
C GLY A 740 8.81 0.00 -5.00
N ARG A 741 8.27 -0.45 -3.87
CA ARG A 741 7.31 0.30 -3.03
C ARG A 741 7.89 0.88 -1.75
N ASN A 742 9.21 0.90 -1.57
CA ASN A 742 9.82 1.56 -0.39
C ASN A 742 9.37 3.02 -0.22
N PHE A 743 8.98 3.72 -1.31
CA PHE A 743 8.47 5.08 -1.19
C PHE A 743 7.23 5.22 -0.30
N GLU A 744 6.38 4.20 -0.22
CA GLU A 744 5.16 4.23 0.60
C GLU A 744 5.31 3.48 1.93
N TYR A 745 6.50 2.92 2.19
CA TYR A 745 6.89 2.31 3.45
C TYR A 745 7.82 3.25 4.23
N PHE A 746 8.08 2.94 5.51
CA PHE A 746 8.74 3.86 6.42
C PHE A 746 10.26 3.68 6.48
N SER A 747 10.73 2.47 6.83
CA SER A 747 12.13 2.25 7.22
C SER A 747 12.51 0.76 7.16
N GLU A 748 13.82 0.50 7.13
CA GLU A 748 14.42 -0.81 7.46
C GLU A 748 14.22 -1.22 8.93
N ASP A 749 13.96 -0.27 9.84
CA ASP A 749 13.76 -0.50 11.26
C ASP A 749 12.27 -0.68 11.61
N ALA A 750 11.99 -1.72 12.40
CA ALA A 750 10.65 -2.12 12.75
C ALA A 750 10.01 -1.21 13.81
N LEU A 751 10.78 -0.65 14.76
CA LEU A 751 10.27 0.29 15.77
C LEU A 751 9.96 1.64 15.13
N LEU A 752 10.85 2.17 14.30
CA LEU A 752 10.61 3.43 13.59
C LEU A 752 9.37 3.30 12.71
N SER A 753 9.27 2.22 11.92
CA SER A 753 8.11 1.94 11.08
C SER A 753 6.83 1.80 11.89
N GLY A 754 6.85 1.01 12.98
CA GLY A 754 5.69 0.79 13.83
C GLY A 754 5.25 2.04 14.60
N THR A 755 6.18 2.87 15.04
CA THR A 755 5.86 4.14 15.71
C THR A 755 5.19 5.10 14.74
N MET A 756 5.75 5.29 13.53
CA MET A 756 5.15 6.21 12.55
C MET A 756 3.78 5.72 12.08
N ALA A 757 3.65 4.42 11.79
CA ALA A 757 2.40 3.81 11.37
C ALA A 757 1.32 3.91 12.45
N SER A 758 1.63 3.50 13.69
CA SER A 758 0.66 3.51 14.81
C SER A 758 0.16 4.92 15.12
N GLN A 759 1.02 5.95 15.06
CA GLN A 759 0.60 7.34 15.25
C GLN A 759 -0.31 7.83 14.12
N GLN A 760 -0.03 7.47 12.86
CA GLN A 760 -0.92 7.79 11.75
C GLN A 760 -2.29 7.11 11.90
N VAL A 761 -2.29 5.82 12.29
CA VAL A 761 -3.53 5.06 12.58
C VAL A 761 -4.30 5.74 13.71
N ALA A 762 -3.65 6.09 14.82
CA ALA A 762 -4.28 6.76 15.95
C ALA A 762 -4.87 8.13 15.57
N GLY A 763 -4.20 8.91 14.73
CA GLY A 763 -4.72 10.18 14.21
C GLY A 763 -5.99 10.01 13.37
N ALA A 764 -6.00 9.04 12.45
CA ALA A 764 -7.19 8.74 11.64
C ALA A 764 -8.34 8.19 12.50
N GLN A 765 -8.03 7.26 13.41
CA GLN A 765 -8.99 6.62 14.31
C GLN A 765 -9.64 7.63 15.28
N ALA A 766 -8.89 8.63 15.77
CA ALA A 766 -9.43 9.72 16.57
C ALA A 766 -10.46 10.59 15.82
N LYS A 767 -10.51 10.50 14.48
CA LYS A 767 -11.53 11.12 13.62
C LYS A 767 -12.63 10.15 13.18
N GLY A 768 -12.64 8.93 13.74
CA GLY A 768 -13.59 7.88 13.39
C GLY A 768 -13.38 7.29 11.99
N VAL A 769 -12.20 7.46 11.40
CA VAL A 769 -11.82 6.85 10.11
C VAL A 769 -10.99 5.61 10.40
N TYR A 770 -11.40 4.45 9.88
CA TYR A 770 -10.61 3.22 10.05
C TYR A 770 -9.50 3.13 9.01
N ALA A 771 -8.28 2.93 9.49
CA ALA A 771 -7.09 2.72 8.67
C ALA A 771 -6.92 1.21 8.39
N PHE A 772 -6.68 0.84 7.14
CA PHE A 772 -6.29 -0.53 6.77
C PHE A 772 -4.76 -0.60 6.75
N MET A 773 -4.17 -1.02 7.87
CA MET A 773 -2.73 -1.28 7.91
C MET A 773 -2.35 -2.33 6.86
N LYS A 774 -1.33 -2.06 6.05
CA LYS A 774 -1.00 -2.89 4.87
C LYS A 774 0.50 -3.00 4.57
N HIS A 775 0.95 -4.01 3.82
CA HIS A 775 0.22 -5.22 3.41
C HIS A 775 0.61 -6.33 4.37
N PHE A 776 -0.37 -6.93 5.02
CA PHE A 776 -0.19 -7.89 6.11
C PHE A 776 -0.09 -9.32 5.54
N ALA A 777 1.09 -9.91 5.37
CA ALA A 777 2.43 -9.45 5.74
C ALA A 777 3.50 -9.94 4.74
N LEU A 778 4.75 -9.50 4.93
CA LEU A 778 5.93 -9.90 4.13
C LEU A 778 5.86 -9.59 2.62
N ASN A 779 5.26 -8.46 2.25
CA ASN A 779 5.21 -7.98 0.86
C ASN A 779 6.33 -6.97 0.58
N ASP A 780 7.58 -7.39 0.76
CA ASP A 780 8.77 -6.53 0.70
C ASP A 780 9.46 -6.56 -0.70
N GLN A 781 8.80 -7.13 -1.71
CA GLN A 781 9.22 -7.22 -3.11
C GLN A 781 7.99 -7.14 -4.04
N GLU A 782 8.10 -6.48 -5.18
CA GLU A 782 7.01 -6.39 -6.17
C GLU A 782 7.05 -7.52 -7.23
N THR A 783 8.24 -7.93 -7.63
CA THR A 783 8.46 -9.01 -8.61
C THR A 783 7.79 -10.29 -8.13
N ASN A 784 6.94 -10.91 -8.97
CA ASN A 784 6.16 -12.10 -8.67
C ASN A 784 5.10 -11.96 -7.55
N ARG A 785 4.78 -10.77 -7.04
CA ARG A 785 3.81 -10.60 -5.94
C ARG A 785 2.44 -11.23 -6.22
N LEU A 786 2.00 -11.27 -7.49
CA LEU A 786 0.74 -11.89 -7.94
C LEU A 786 0.90 -13.33 -8.45
N SER A 787 2.10 -13.89 -8.35
CA SER A 787 2.51 -15.16 -8.97
C SER A 787 2.76 -16.25 -7.90
N GLU A 788 1.90 -16.28 -6.86
CA GLU A 788 2.01 -17.22 -5.71
C GLU A 788 3.42 -17.23 -5.10
N LEU A 789 3.98 -16.04 -4.81
CA LEU A 789 5.32 -15.88 -4.25
C LEU A 789 5.43 -16.47 -2.85
N ASN A 790 6.01 -17.68 -2.73
CA ASN A 790 6.29 -18.35 -1.47
C ASN A 790 7.45 -17.65 -0.75
N THR A 791 7.14 -16.96 0.34
CA THR A 791 8.14 -16.29 1.19
C THR A 791 8.58 -17.23 2.30
N TRP A 792 9.86 -17.61 2.29
CA TRP A 792 10.47 -18.47 3.30
C TRP A 792 11.22 -17.61 4.32
N ALA A 793 10.78 -17.67 5.57
CA ALA A 793 11.33 -16.89 6.68
C ALA A 793 11.16 -17.68 7.98
N ASN A 794 12.03 -17.43 8.96
CA ASN A 794 11.89 -18.05 10.27
C ASN A 794 10.94 -17.23 11.16
N GLU A 795 10.29 -17.90 12.13
CA GLU A 795 9.33 -17.29 13.05
C GLU A 795 9.91 -16.08 13.81
N GLN A 796 11.21 -16.13 14.16
CA GLN A 796 11.86 -15.03 14.86
C GLN A 796 11.85 -13.75 14.02
N SER A 797 12.32 -13.81 12.77
CA SER A 797 12.34 -12.64 11.91
C SER A 797 10.93 -12.16 11.53
N ILE A 798 10.00 -13.09 11.29
CA ILE A 798 8.59 -12.74 11.05
C ILE A 798 8.07 -11.88 12.20
N ARG A 799 8.25 -12.31 13.46
CA ARG A 799 7.74 -11.63 14.64
C ARG A 799 8.47 -10.33 14.98
N GLU A 800 9.80 -10.36 15.03
CA GLU A 800 10.61 -9.23 15.50
C GLU A 800 10.78 -8.11 14.47
N ILE A 801 10.69 -8.44 13.16
CA ILE A 801 10.94 -7.47 12.08
C ILE A 801 9.64 -7.16 11.32
N TYR A 802 9.05 -8.15 10.67
CA TYR A 802 8.01 -7.90 9.66
C TYR A 802 6.61 -7.70 10.23
N LEU A 803 6.33 -8.25 11.42
CA LEU A 803 5.04 -8.12 12.09
C LEU A 803 5.01 -6.99 13.13
N LYS A 804 6.16 -6.55 13.63
CA LYS A 804 6.24 -5.53 14.69
C LYS A 804 5.51 -4.22 14.35
N PRO A 805 5.59 -3.65 13.13
CA PRO A 805 4.83 -2.44 12.79
C PRO A 805 3.31 -2.62 12.87
N PHE A 806 2.82 -3.81 12.51
CA PHE A 806 1.40 -4.16 12.57
C PHE A 806 0.95 -4.41 14.01
N GLU A 807 1.78 -5.10 14.81
CA GLU A 807 1.54 -5.30 16.25
C GLU A 807 1.32 -3.95 16.95
N MET A 808 2.26 -3.01 16.75
CA MET A 808 2.18 -1.67 17.34
C MET A 808 0.93 -0.91 16.85
N SER A 809 0.59 -1.03 15.57
CA SER A 809 -0.62 -0.40 15.01
C SER A 809 -1.91 -0.94 15.66
N VAL A 810 -1.96 -2.23 16.01
CA VAL A 810 -3.08 -2.84 16.75
C VAL A 810 -3.09 -2.39 18.21
N LYS A 811 -1.97 -2.56 18.91
CA LYS A 811 -1.89 -2.37 20.37
C LYS A 811 -1.85 -0.92 20.80
N GLU A 812 -1.17 -0.06 20.04
CA GLU A 812 -0.94 1.35 20.37
C GLU A 812 -1.75 2.29 19.46
N GLY A 813 -1.85 1.96 18.17
CA GLY A 813 -2.54 2.79 17.17
C GLY A 813 -4.07 2.68 17.20
N GLY A 814 -4.61 1.58 17.73
CA GLY A 814 -6.05 1.30 17.73
C GLY A 814 -6.59 0.93 16.35
N ALA A 815 -5.80 0.24 15.53
CA ALA A 815 -6.19 -0.21 14.19
C ALA A 815 -7.55 -0.94 14.22
N GLY A 816 -8.47 -0.49 13.35
CA GLY A 816 -9.80 -1.09 13.18
C GLY A 816 -9.93 -1.92 11.90
N ALA A 817 -8.94 -1.87 11.00
CA ALA A 817 -8.95 -2.63 9.77
C ALA A 817 -7.53 -3.05 9.33
N VAL A 818 -7.43 -4.12 8.53
CA VAL A 818 -6.18 -4.68 7.99
C VAL A 818 -6.36 -5.02 6.53
N MET A 819 -5.33 -4.83 5.70
CA MET A 819 -5.28 -5.37 4.35
C MET A 819 -4.25 -6.49 4.26
N SER A 820 -4.68 -7.72 3.96
CA SER A 820 -3.77 -8.87 3.80
C SER A 820 -3.00 -8.80 2.49
N SER A 821 -1.78 -9.32 2.43
CA SER A 821 -0.93 -9.27 1.23
C SER A 821 -1.26 -10.29 0.14
N PHE A 822 -0.64 -10.13 -1.04
CA PHE A 822 -0.75 -11.06 -2.16
C PHE A 822 0.10 -12.33 -2.01
N ASN A 823 1.27 -12.20 -1.41
CA ASN A 823 2.26 -13.28 -1.32
C ASN A 823 1.81 -14.42 -0.41
N TYR A 824 2.56 -15.52 -0.51
CA TYR A 824 2.44 -16.68 0.35
C TYR A 824 3.47 -16.59 1.48
N ILE A 825 3.10 -17.12 2.64
CA ILE A 825 4.02 -17.38 3.76
C ILE A 825 4.17 -18.90 3.81
N GLY A 826 5.37 -19.40 3.50
CA GLY A 826 5.55 -20.82 3.18
C GLY A 826 4.68 -21.23 1.99
N THR A 827 3.74 -22.17 2.21
CA THR A 827 2.86 -22.71 1.15
C THR A 827 1.41 -22.24 1.19
N GLU A 828 1.09 -21.30 2.08
CA GLU A 828 -0.27 -20.76 2.26
C GLU A 828 -0.31 -19.25 1.97
N TRP A 829 -1.36 -18.82 1.27
CA TRP A 829 -1.59 -17.41 0.96
C TRP A 829 -1.82 -16.61 2.25
N ALA A 830 -1.16 -15.46 2.39
CA ALA A 830 -1.33 -14.58 3.57
C ALA A 830 -2.80 -14.23 3.84
N GLY A 831 -3.60 -14.03 2.77
CA GLY A 831 -5.04 -13.75 2.87
C GLY A 831 -5.91 -14.92 3.33
N SER A 832 -5.37 -16.12 3.48
CA SER A 832 -6.05 -17.29 4.09
C SER A 832 -5.24 -17.99 5.19
N HIS A 833 -4.15 -17.37 5.66
CA HIS A 833 -3.23 -17.98 6.62
C HIS A 833 -3.77 -17.87 8.06
N ALA A 834 -4.41 -18.94 8.57
CA ALA A 834 -5.05 -18.95 9.89
C ALA A 834 -4.09 -18.61 11.05
N GLY A 835 -2.82 -19.03 10.98
CA GLY A 835 -1.82 -18.65 11.97
C GLY A 835 -1.55 -17.14 12.03
N LEU A 836 -1.64 -16.45 10.88
CA LEU A 836 -1.39 -15.02 10.78
C LEU A 836 -2.62 -14.23 11.22
N LEU A 837 -3.78 -14.55 10.64
CA LEU A 837 -4.98 -13.73 10.77
C LEU A 837 -5.84 -14.07 12.00
N ASN A 838 -5.85 -15.31 12.45
CA ASN A 838 -6.57 -15.70 13.67
C ASN A 838 -5.63 -15.74 14.87
N THR A 839 -4.57 -16.55 14.81
CA THR A 839 -3.71 -16.72 15.99
C THR A 839 -2.95 -15.44 16.33
N VAL A 840 -2.09 -14.94 15.45
CA VAL A 840 -1.27 -13.75 15.77
C VAL A 840 -2.13 -12.49 15.88
N LEU A 841 -2.89 -12.15 14.84
CA LEU A 841 -3.62 -10.88 14.79
C LEU A 841 -4.75 -10.81 15.83
N ARG A 842 -5.61 -11.83 15.94
CA ARG A 842 -6.84 -11.74 16.73
C ARG A 842 -6.73 -12.34 18.12
N ASP A 843 -6.03 -13.46 18.27
CA ASP A 843 -5.91 -14.16 19.54
C ASP A 843 -4.75 -13.60 20.37
N GLU A 844 -3.54 -13.52 19.81
CA GLU A 844 -2.37 -12.97 20.50
C GLU A 844 -2.52 -11.44 20.68
N TRP A 845 -2.65 -10.66 19.62
CA TRP A 845 -2.70 -9.18 19.74
C TRP A 845 -4.05 -8.63 20.17
N GLY A 846 -5.13 -9.41 20.04
CA GLY A 846 -6.47 -9.00 20.44
C GLY A 846 -7.19 -8.08 19.44
N PHE A 847 -6.81 -8.09 18.16
CA PHE A 847 -7.46 -7.26 17.14
C PHE A 847 -8.98 -7.54 17.05
N ARG A 848 -9.76 -6.45 16.98
CA ARG A 848 -11.22 -6.47 16.80
C ARG A 848 -11.60 -5.48 15.70
N GLY A 849 -11.81 -6.02 14.52
CA GLY A 849 -12.07 -5.27 13.30
C GLY A 849 -12.08 -6.19 12.09
N MET A 850 -12.12 -5.61 10.90
CA MET A 850 -12.14 -6.36 9.64
C MET A 850 -10.78 -6.50 8.98
N VAL A 851 -10.52 -7.67 8.42
CA VAL A 851 -9.44 -7.92 7.46
C VAL A 851 -10.06 -7.91 6.07
N LEU A 852 -9.44 -7.17 5.17
CA LEU A 852 -9.75 -7.07 3.76
C LEU A 852 -8.60 -7.69 2.97
N THR A 853 -8.87 -8.34 1.85
CA THR A 853 -7.80 -8.77 0.95
C THR A 853 -7.14 -7.56 0.27
N ASP A 854 -5.89 -7.67 -0.17
CA ASP A 854 -5.45 -6.86 -1.30
C ASP A 854 -6.32 -7.16 -2.54
N TYR A 855 -6.17 -6.41 -3.64
CA TYR A 855 -7.11 -6.40 -4.76
C TYR A 855 -7.44 -7.82 -5.25
N PHE A 856 -8.71 -8.19 -5.12
CA PHE A 856 -9.16 -9.54 -5.39
C PHE A 856 -9.52 -9.66 -6.88
N GLY A 857 -8.48 -9.82 -7.70
CA GLY A 857 -8.59 -9.91 -9.16
C GLY A 857 -8.84 -11.32 -9.72
N GLY A 858 -8.84 -12.35 -8.88
CA GLY A 858 -9.11 -13.73 -9.31
C GLY A 858 -7.91 -14.42 -9.95
N TYR A 859 -6.69 -14.19 -9.44
CA TYR A 859 -5.42 -14.66 -10.01
C TYR A 859 -5.16 -16.18 -9.92
N GLY A 860 -6.17 -17.00 -9.66
CA GLY A 860 -6.03 -18.45 -9.56
C GLY A 860 -5.81 -19.01 -8.14
N TYR A 861 -5.47 -18.17 -7.16
CA TYR A 861 -5.34 -18.60 -5.75
C TYR A 861 -6.31 -17.92 -4.78
N GLN A 862 -6.78 -16.72 -5.14
CA GLN A 862 -7.71 -15.95 -4.34
C GLN A 862 -9.07 -16.66 -4.29
N ASN A 863 -9.51 -17.06 -3.10
CA ASN A 863 -10.76 -17.81 -2.88
C ASN A 863 -11.49 -17.28 -1.65
N ALA A 864 -12.74 -16.84 -1.79
CA ALA A 864 -13.48 -16.26 -0.67
C ALA A 864 -13.76 -17.25 0.47
N ASP A 865 -14.12 -18.51 0.17
CA ASP A 865 -14.43 -19.50 1.24
C ASP A 865 -13.16 -19.89 2.00
N ARG A 866 -12.02 -19.99 1.31
CA ARG A 866 -10.72 -20.20 1.97
C ARG A 866 -10.31 -18.99 2.82
N ALA A 867 -10.51 -17.78 2.31
CA ALA A 867 -10.17 -16.53 2.99
C ALA A 867 -10.95 -16.35 4.30
N ILE A 868 -12.29 -16.52 4.30
CA ILE A 868 -13.10 -16.38 5.52
C ILE A 868 -12.83 -17.45 6.57
N ARG A 869 -12.45 -18.66 6.16
CA ARG A 869 -12.00 -19.70 7.10
C ARG A 869 -10.62 -19.41 7.66
N GLY A 870 -9.77 -18.74 6.87
CA GLY A 870 -8.45 -18.28 7.25
C GLY A 870 -8.45 -17.06 8.17
N GLY A 871 -9.58 -16.35 8.35
CA GLY A 871 -9.70 -15.16 9.21
C GLY A 871 -9.79 -13.82 8.47
N ASN A 872 -9.85 -13.86 7.14
CA ASN A 872 -10.04 -12.69 6.28
C ASN A 872 -11.53 -12.44 6.01
N ASP A 873 -12.02 -11.22 6.18
CA ASP A 873 -13.47 -11.00 6.28
C ASP A 873 -14.11 -10.55 4.96
N VAL A 874 -13.40 -9.78 4.14
CA VAL A 874 -13.97 -9.14 2.96
C VAL A 874 -13.00 -9.15 1.79
N MET A 875 -13.53 -9.40 0.59
CA MET A 875 -12.76 -9.44 -0.65
C MET A 875 -12.75 -8.07 -1.29
N LEU A 876 -11.57 -7.51 -1.58
CA LEU A 876 -11.42 -6.26 -2.33
C LEU A 876 -11.70 -6.50 -3.83
N ALA A 877 -12.92 -6.92 -4.16
CA ALA A 877 -13.39 -7.17 -5.51
C ALA A 877 -14.45 -6.15 -5.92
N THR A 878 -14.44 -5.79 -7.21
CA THR A 878 -15.42 -4.90 -7.85
C THR A 878 -16.34 -5.64 -8.85
N THR A 879 -16.01 -6.89 -9.17
CA THR A 879 -16.69 -7.72 -10.18
C THR A 879 -16.81 -9.18 -9.72
N ASP A 880 -17.70 -9.94 -10.35
CA ASP A 880 -17.89 -11.37 -10.07
C ASP A 880 -16.67 -12.18 -10.54
N VAL A 881 -15.88 -12.68 -9.58
CA VAL A 881 -14.75 -13.61 -9.79
C VAL A 881 -14.91 -14.83 -8.86
N THR A 882 -13.87 -15.23 -8.13
CA THR A 882 -13.91 -16.26 -7.08
C THR A 882 -14.25 -15.70 -5.69
N ASN A 883 -14.86 -14.52 -5.65
CA ASN A 883 -15.16 -13.73 -4.45
C ASN A 883 -16.48 -14.11 -3.75
N HIS A 884 -17.30 -14.97 -4.37
CA HIS A 884 -18.57 -15.44 -3.79
C HIS A 884 -18.43 -16.76 -3.03
N ILE A 885 -19.13 -16.86 -1.91
CA ILE A 885 -19.28 -18.08 -1.14
C ILE A 885 -20.41 -18.91 -1.75
N THR A 886 -20.13 -20.20 -2.01
CA THR A 886 -21.13 -21.13 -2.55
C THR A 886 -21.40 -22.32 -1.63
N ASP A 887 -20.52 -22.60 -0.68
CA ASP A 887 -20.75 -23.63 0.32
C ASP A 887 -21.81 -23.15 1.33
N LYS A 888 -22.79 -24.02 1.61
CA LYS A 888 -23.90 -23.75 2.55
C LYS A 888 -23.85 -24.68 3.75
N SER A 889 -22.70 -25.31 4.00
CA SER A 889 -22.43 -26.09 5.20
C SER A 889 -22.49 -25.22 6.45
N ALA A 890 -22.75 -25.83 7.61
CA ALA A 890 -22.73 -25.11 8.89
C ALA A 890 -21.38 -24.42 9.14
N THR A 891 -20.27 -25.05 8.74
CA THR A 891 -18.91 -24.48 8.86
C THR A 891 -18.77 -23.19 8.06
N SER A 892 -19.19 -23.18 6.79
CA SER A 892 -19.11 -21.97 5.95
C SER A 892 -20.00 -20.86 6.51
N ILE A 893 -21.24 -21.17 6.93
CA ILE A 893 -22.14 -20.17 7.52
C ILE A 893 -21.58 -19.58 8.83
N LYS A 894 -20.90 -20.37 9.66
CA LYS A 894 -20.21 -19.85 10.85
C LYS A 894 -19.09 -18.88 10.47
N ALA A 895 -18.24 -19.23 9.51
CA ALA A 895 -17.19 -18.34 9.02
C ALA A 895 -17.76 -17.05 8.43
N MET A 896 -18.84 -17.14 7.62
CA MET A 896 -19.53 -15.97 7.07
C MET A 896 -20.11 -15.05 8.15
N ARG A 897 -20.64 -15.63 9.24
CA ARG A 897 -21.13 -14.85 10.39
C ARG A 897 -20.01 -14.12 11.11
N THR A 898 -18.87 -14.76 11.32
CA THR A 898 -17.68 -14.11 11.91
C THR A 898 -17.20 -12.97 11.02
N ALA A 899 -17.05 -13.21 9.72
CA ALA A 899 -16.67 -12.18 8.75
C ALA A 899 -17.66 -11.00 8.74
N SER A 900 -18.95 -11.29 8.69
CA SER A 900 -20.00 -10.26 8.75
C SER A 900 -19.96 -9.47 10.06
N HIS A 901 -19.69 -10.13 11.19
CA HIS A 901 -19.56 -9.47 12.48
C HIS A 901 -18.40 -8.46 12.47
N ASN A 902 -17.23 -8.87 11.99
CA ASN A 902 -16.04 -8.02 11.88
C ASN A 902 -16.28 -6.80 10.99
N ILE A 903 -16.90 -6.99 9.83
CA ILE A 903 -17.24 -5.91 8.89
C ILE A 903 -18.24 -4.93 9.53
N LEU A 904 -19.29 -5.45 10.17
CA LEU A 904 -20.34 -4.64 10.77
C LEU A 904 -19.87 -3.90 12.02
N TYR A 905 -19.03 -4.54 12.85
CA TYR A 905 -18.41 -3.91 14.01
C TYR A 905 -17.53 -2.72 13.60
N THR A 906 -16.70 -2.91 12.58
CA THR A 906 -15.85 -1.82 12.06
C THR A 906 -16.70 -0.68 11.49
N ALA A 907 -17.72 -1.02 10.70
CA ALA A 907 -18.63 -0.04 10.10
C ALA A 907 -19.41 0.77 11.16
N ALA A 908 -19.95 0.10 12.19
CA ALA A 908 -20.76 0.72 13.24
C ALA A 908 -19.97 1.70 14.13
N ASN A 909 -18.64 1.55 14.19
CA ASN A 909 -17.73 2.41 14.94
C ASN A 909 -17.02 3.46 14.06
N SER A 910 -17.43 3.63 12.80
CA SER A 910 -16.98 4.72 11.95
C SER A 910 -17.72 6.03 12.25
N TRP A 911 -17.10 7.17 11.91
CA TRP A 911 -17.68 8.50 12.12
C TRP A 911 -19.06 8.69 11.46
N LEU A 912 -19.36 7.95 10.39
CA LEU A 912 -20.66 8.02 9.72
C LEU A 912 -21.81 7.56 10.61
N TYR A 913 -21.59 6.62 11.53
CA TYR A 913 -22.61 6.12 12.47
C TYR A 913 -22.58 6.82 13.83
N GLU A 914 -21.66 7.77 14.05
CA GLU A 914 -21.49 8.42 15.36
C GLU A 914 -22.78 9.11 15.87
N ASN A 915 -23.64 9.54 14.94
CA ASN A 915 -24.90 10.24 15.21
C ASN A 915 -26.15 9.38 14.93
N GLY A 916 -26.00 8.05 14.91
CA GLY A 916 -27.07 7.09 14.63
C GLY A 916 -27.10 6.64 13.17
N GLU A 917 -28.25 6.12 12.73
CA GLU A 917 -28.39 5.60 11.37
C GLU A 917 -28.29 6.73 10.33
N PRO A 918 -27.35 6.66 9.36
CA PRO A 918 -27.17 7.73 8.38
C PRO A 918 -28.33 7.80 7.37
N ASP A 919 -28.70 9.02 6.98
CA ASP A 919 -29.64 9.24 5.87
C ASP A 919 -28.96 8.97 4.52
N VAL A 920 -29.49 8.03 3.73
CA VAL A 920 -28.95 7.70 2.40
C VAL A 920 -29.91 8.11 1.29
N PRO A 921 -29.54 9.06 0.42
CA PRO A 921 -30.33 9.37 -0.76
C PRO A 921 -30.28 8.21 -1.76
N THR A 922 -31.40 7.97 -2.46
CA THR A 922 -31.42 6.96 -3.53
C THR A 922 -30.46 7.37 -4.65
N PRO A 923 -29.55 6.49 -5.11
CA PRO A 923 -28.65 6.79 -6.22
C PRO A 923 -29.38 7.31 -7.46
N ILE A 924 -28.76 8.28 -8.14
CA ILE A 924 -29.36 8.96 -9.30
C ILE A 924 -29.68 7.94 -10.42
N TRP A 925 -28.81 6.96 -10.66
CA TRP A 925 -29.04 5.95 -11.70
C TRP A 925 -30.30 5.13 -11.43
N LYS A 926 -30.58 4.75 -10.16
CA LYS A 926 -31.81 4.03 -9.79
C LYS A 926 -33.03 4.91 -10.05
N THR A 927 -32.95 6.18 -9.70
CA THR A 927 -34.01 7.17 -9.96
C THR A 927 -34.30 7.29 -11.46
N ILE A 928 -33.25 7.42 -12.28
CA ILE A 928 -33.38 7.46 -13.75
C ILE A 928 -34.02 6.16 -14.26
N THR A 929 -33.56 5.00 -13.79
CA THR A 929 -34.09 3.71 -14.22
C THR A 929 -35.57 3.56 -13.87
N TYR A 930 -36.01 4.00 -12.68
CA TYR A 930 -37.44 4.00 -12.31
C TYR A 930 -38.27 4.92 -13.20
N VAL A 931 -37.75 6.10 -13.57
CA VAL A 931 -38.42 7.00 -14.52
C VAL A 931 -38.52 6.33 -15.90
N VAL A 932 -37.43 5.71 -16.38
CA VAL A 932 -37.42 4.98 -17.65
C VAL A 932 -38.43 3.83 -17.64
N TRP A 933 -38.52 3.06 -16.56
CA TRP A 933 -39.54 2.01 -16.41
C TRP A 933 -40.95 2.59 -16.51
N GLY A 934 -41.22 3.71 -15.84
CA GLY A 934 -42.52 4.40 -15.93
C GLY A 934 -42.86 4.82 -17.36
N VAL A 935 -41.91 5.44 -18.07
CA VAL A 935 -42.10 5.88 -19.47
C VAL A 935 -42.31 4.68 -20.40
N VAL A 936 -41.47 3.65 -20.29
CA VAL A 936 -41.57 2.43 -21.11
C VAL A 936 -42.88 1.70 -20.84
N ALA A 937 -43.32 1.59 -19.59
CA ALA A 937 -44.61 0.98 -19.27
C ALA A 937 -45.78 1.71 -19.94
N VAL A 938 -45.80 3.06 -19.89
CA VAL A 938 -46.81 3.86 -20.58
C VAL A 938 -46.75 3.67 -22.10
N LEU A 939 -45.56 3.63 -22.69
CA LEU A 939 -45.37 3.38 -24.13
C LEU A 939 -45.85 1.98 -24.53
N VAL A 940 -45.51 0.94 -23.77
CA VAL A 940 -45.94 -0.44 -24.02
C VAL A 940 -47.47 -0.54 -23.94
N ILE A 941 -48.09 0.04 -22.90
CA ILE A 941 -49.56 0.09 -22.78
C ILE A 941 -50.20 0.84 -23.95
N GLY A 942 -49.61 1.97 -24.37
CA GLY A 942 -50.09 2.74 -25.51
C GLY A 942 -49.98 1.98 -26.83
N LEU A 943 -48.85 1.30 -27.07
CA LEU A 943 -48.62 0.46 -28.26
C LEU A 943 -49.52 -0.77 -28.27
N GLU A 944 -49.76 -1.38 -27.11
CA GLU A 944 -50.68 -2.50 -26.94
C GLU A 944 -52.11 -2.07 -27.29
N PHE A 945 -52.56 -0.93 -26.75
CA PHE A 945 -53.85 -0.35 -27.08
C PHE A 945 -54.00 -0.05 -28.59
N LEU A 946 -52.98 0.52 -29.22
CA LEU A 946 -52.96 0.79 -30.66
C LEU A 946 -52.96 -0.50 -31.48
N THR A 947 -52.25 -1.53 -31.02
CA THR A 947 -52.17 -2.85 -31.65
C THR A 947 -53.54 -3.53 -31.64
N ILE A 948 -54.20 -3.55 -30.48
CA ILE A 948 -55.57 -4.06 -30.30
C ILE A 948 -56.57 -3.25 -31.13
N GLN A 949 -56.53 -1.91 -31.08
CA GLN A 949 -57.42 -1.06 -31.89
C GLN A 949 -57.27 -1.32 -33.40
N LYS A 950 -56.02 -1.37 -33.91
CA LYS A 950 -55.74 -1.66 -35.32
C LYS A 950 -56.19 -3.05 -35.70
N TYR A 951 -56.03 -4.04 -34.81
CA TYR A 951 -56.54 -5.39 -35.01
C TYR A 951 -58.08 -5.40 -35.09
N LEU A 952 -58.78 -4.78 -34.14
CA LEU A 952 -60.24 -4.68 -34.11
C LEU A 952 -60.79 -3.96 -35.35
N LYS A 953 -60.14 -2.88 -35.80
CA LYS A 953 -60.50 -2.15 -37.02
C LYS A 953 -60.36 -3.03 -38.27
N ARG A 954 -59.23 -3.74 -38.41
CA ARG A 954 -58.99 -4.68 -39.51
C ARG A 954 -59.96 -5.86 -39.48
N ARG A 955 -60.30 -6.34 -38.29
CA ARG A 955 -61.30 -7.41 -38.10
C ARG A 955 -62.70 -6.97 -38.51
N LYS A 956 -63.13 -5.74 -38.14
CA LYS A 956 -64.39 -5.13 -38.61
C LYS A 956 -64.43 -4.95 -40.13
N GLN A 957 -63.36 -4.45 -40.74
CA GLN A 957 -63.27 -4.30 -42.20
C GLN A 957 -63.36 -5.65 -42.94
N ALA A 958 -62.76 -6.70 -42.39
CA ALA A 958 -62.87 -8.06 -42.92
C ALA A 958 -64.28 -8.67 -42.78
N THR A 959 -65.08 -8.23 -41.80
CA THR A 959 -66.48 -8.68 -41.64
C THR A 959 -67.44 -7.95 -42.59
N VAL A 960 -67.22 -6.66 -42.87
CA VAL A 960 -68.01 -5.87 -43.83
C VAL A 960 -67.80 -6.37 -45.27
N SER A 961 -66.61 -6.86 -45.61
CA SER A 961 -66.30 -7.47 -46.92
C SER A 961 -67.07 -8.77 -47.20
N ILE A 962 -67.63 -9.43 -46.19
CA ILE A 962 -68.34 -10.72 -46.33
C ILE A 962 -69.86 -10.51 -46.45
N ALA A 963 -70.38 -9.31 -46.15
CA ALA A 963 -71.81 -9.01 -46.09
C ALA A 963 -72.42 -8.39 -47.37
N ALA A 964 -71.68 -8.31 -48.48
CA ALA A 964 -72.25 -7.88 -49.77
C ALA A 964 -72.80 -9.10 -50.55
N PRO A 965 -74.11 -9.18 -50.86
CA PRO A 965 -74.68 -10.31 -51.59
C PRO A 965 -74.43 -10.22 -53.10
N ALA A 966 -74.30 -11.38 -53.74
CA ALA A 966 -74.29 -11.54 -55.19
C ALA A 966 -75.62 -11.07 -55.80
N ALA A 967 -75.54 -10.24 -56.84
CA ALA A 967 -76.66 -9.95 -57.73
C ALA A 967 -76.34 -10.49 -59.13
N ASP A 968 -77.38 -11.04 -59.75
CA ASP A 968 -77.40 -11.99 -60.84
C ASP A 968 -76.72 -11.59 -62.16
N ALA A 969 -76.29 -12.63 -62.87
CA ALA A 969 -76.10 -12.60 -64.32
C ALA A 969 -77.44 -12.51 -65.06
N PRO A 970 -77.48 -11.93 -66.26
CA PRO A 970 -78.42 -12.37 -67.29
C PRO A 970 -77.70 -13.05 -68.47
N ALA A 971 -78.44 -13.98 -69.07
CA ALA A 971 -78.05 -14.86 -70.16
C ALA A 971 -77.99 -14.18 -71.54
N GLN A 972 -77.07 -14.71 -72.36
CA GLN A 972 -77.02 -14.85 -73.84
C GLN A 972 -77.66 -13.78 -74.76
N ALA A 973 -76.81 -13.14 -75.56
CA ALA A 973 -76.71 -13.37 -77.01
C ALA A 973 -75.24 -13.22 -77.45
#